data_AF-A0AAU6UJ96-F1
#
_entry.id   AF-A0AAU6UJ96-F1
#
_cell.length_a   1.000
_cell.length_b   1.000
_cell.length_c   1.000
_cell.angle_alpha   90.00
_cell.angle_beta   90.00
_cell.angle_gamma   90.00
#
_symmetry.space_group_name_H-M   'P 1'
#
loop_
_entity.id
_entity.type
_entity.pdbx_description
1 polymer ?
#
loop_
_entity_poly.entity_id
_entity_poly.type
_entity_poly.pdbx_seq_one_letter_code
_entity_poly.pdbx_strand_id
1 'polypeptide(L)'
;MAYKGDVHAEPNAVFGKLNWDVIPYHDPVILPVMLAVVLGGLALLGYITYAKKWAYLWHEWFTSVDHKKIGLMYIIVAGVMMFRGFADAVMMRSHQAAESVGLGYLPPEHYDQVFTAHGVIMIFFVAMPFIVGLMNIIVPLQIGARDVAFPFLNSLSFWLFVAGAILVNISLFVGEFAATGWLAYPPLSGSEYNPWVGVDYWLWALQISGIGTLLTGVNFIATILRMRAPGMKLMQMPVFTWTSLCANALIVVAFPILTVTITLLTLDRYIGTHFFTSDMGGNPMMYVNLIWAWGHPEVYILILPAFGIFSEVVATFSRKRLFGYTSLVLATAVIMLLSFVVWLHHFFTMGAGASVNAFFGIATMIISIPTGVKIFNWLFTMYKGRVEFSASMWWTFSFLITFTIGGMTGVMLAVPAANFVLHNSLFVIAHFHNVIIGGALFGYFAGLTYWFPKATGFKLNEKWGKISCVLWSVGFFVAFMPVYVLGFNGMTRRLSSIENPEWAPLLWIAAAGVGLVALGVAAQVWQIFISIRDRKDNLDTTGDPWNGRTLEWATSSPPPFYNFATLPKIHDRDEHHYRKEHGMAYVKPERYKQIHMPKNTWAGVVISAFSLVFGFAFVWHIWWMVIVGFVGMIGAWIAYSFDRNKDYYVPVSEVEAIETPHLERVYQDHPHFNSQPELSGSKQTV
;
A
#
# COMPACT_ATOMS: atom_id res chain seq x y z
N MET A 1 -11.08 33.67 -0.60
CA MET A 1 -9.88 34.48 -0.86
C MET A 1 -8.69 33.59 -0.55
N ALA A 2 -8.04 33.02 -1.56
CA ALA A 2 -6.86 32.20 -1.36
C ALA A 2 -5.69 33.08 -0.91
N TYR A 3 -4.96 32.55 0.07
CA TYR A 3 -3.91 33.18 0.85
C TYR A 3 -2.68 33.42 -0.04
N LYS A 4 -2.64 34.56 -0.73
CA LYS A 4 -1.48 35.04 -1.50
C LYS A 4 -0.81 36.22 -0.78
N GLY A 5 -0.63 36.09 0.53
CA GLY A 5 0.26 36.98 1.26
C GLY A 5 1.72 36.57 0.98
N ASP A 6 2.38 37.28 0.07
CA ASP A 6 3.85 37.37 -0.05
C ASP A 6 4.70 36.09 0.09
N VAL A 7 4.36 34.99 -0.60
CA VAL A 7 5.33 33.89 -0.89
C VAL A 7 6.36 34.33 -1.96
N HIS A 8 6.18 35.53 -2.54
CA HIS A 8 7.16 36.24 -3.34
C HIS A 8 8.16 37.07 -2.52
N ALA A 9 8.08 37.05 -1.19
CA ALA A 9 9.10 37.68 -0.35
C ALA A 9 10.47 37.07 -0.67
N GLU A 10 11.46 37.93 -0.91
CA GLU A 10 12.87 37.55 -0.94
C GLU A 10 13.15 36.63 0.25
N PRO A 11 13.68 35.40 0.02
CA PRO A 11 13.84 34.44 1.10
C PRO A 11 14.70 35.03 2.21
N ASN A 12 14.14 35.07 3.41
CA ASN A 12 14.85 35.51 4.59
C ASN A 12 16.07 34.60 4.82
N ALA A 13 17.22 35.18 5.17
CA ALA A 13 18.45 34.39 5.37
C ALA A 13 18.30 33.29 6.44
N VAL A 14 17.40 33.47 7.41
CA VAL A 14 17.14 32.54 8.52
C VAL A 14 15.94 31.64 8.26
N PHE A 15 14.84 32.15 7.72
CA PHE A 15 13.58 31.40 7.58
C PHE A 15 13.18 31.08 6.13
N GLY A 16 14.01 31.44 5.15
CA GLY A 16 13.71 31.24 3.74
C GLY A 16 12.39 31.92 3.35
N LYS A 17 11.52 31.20 2.63
CA LYS A 17 10.19 31.68 2.23
C LYS A 17 9.13 31.57 3.35
N LEU A 18 9.47 31.00 4.50
CA LEU A 18 8.51 30.74 5.58
C LEU A 18 8.19 32.04 6.33
N ASN A 19 6.91 32.39 6.42
CA ASN A 19 6.40 33.55 7.16
C ASN A 19 5.03 33.22 7.79
N TRP A 20 4.44 34.14 8.56
CA TRP A 20 3.15 33.91 9.21
C TRP A 20 1.97 33.88 8.23
N ASP A 21 2.12 34.48 7.05
CA ASP A 21 1.13 34.55 5.97
C ASP A 21 1.10 33.30 5.11
N VAL A 22 1.67 32.18 5.57
CA VAL A 22 1.52 30.86 4.93
C VAL A 22 0.59 29.93 5.69
N ILE A 23 0.14 30.33 6.89
CA ILE A 23 -0.78 29.53 7.71
C ILE A 23 -2.21 29.99 7.41
N PRO A 24 -3.13 29.09 7.03
CA PRO A 24 -4.46 29.46 6.54
C PRO A 24 -5.43 29.86 7.67
N TYR A 25 -5.13 30.93 8.42
CA TYR A 25 -5.93 31.40 9.57
C TYR A 25 -7.35 31.85 9.21
N HIS A 26 -7.60 32.15 7.94
CA HIS A 26 -8.89 32.65 7.46
C HIS A 26 -9.66 31.63 6.62
N ASP A 27 -9.11 30.43 6.40
CA ASP A 27 -9.80 29.41 5.61
C ASP A 27 -10.84 28.69 6.48
N PRO A 28 -12.14 28.78 6.16
CA PRO A 28 -13.21 28.22 6.97
C PRO A 28 -13.28 26.69 6.91
N VAL A 29 -12.58 26.05 5.96
CA VAL A 29 -12.52 24.60 5.79
C VAL A 29 -11.28 24.03 6.48
N ILE A 30 -10.12 24.66 6.29
CA ILE A 30 -8.84 24.14 6.79
C ILE A 30 -8.64 24.46 8.27
N LEU A 31 -9.03 25.65 8.75
CA LEU A 31 -8.81 26.04 10.14
C LEU A 31 -9.47 25.09 11.16
N PRO A 32 -10.75 24.67 11.00
CA PRO A 32 -11.36 23.69 11.91
C PRO A 32 -10.63 22.35 11.90
N VAL A 33 -10.15 21.90 10.73
CA VAL A 33 -9.38 20.67 10.60
C VAL A 33 -8.04 20.80 11.33
N MET A 34 -7.35 21.93 11.18
CA MET A 34 -6.10 22.22 11.88
C MET A 34 -6.30 22.17 13.40
N LEU A 35 -7.34 22.83 13.91
CA LEU A 35 -7.66 22.82 15.34
C LEU A 35 -7.98 21.40 15.83
N ALA A 36 -8.79 20.64 15.09
CA ALA A 36 -9.13 19.27 15.45
C ALA A 36 -7.89 18.35 15.47
N VAL A 37 -7.00 18.47 14.49
CA VAL A 37 -5.76 17.69 14.42
C VAL A 37 -4.80 18.07 15.54
N VAL A 38 -4.62 19.36 15.82
CA VAL A 38 -3.76 19.83 16.93
C VAL A 38 -4.31 19.38 18.27
N LEU A 39 -5.61 19.56 18.52
CA LEU A 39 -6.25 19.11 19.77
C LEU A 39 -6.20 17.58 19.92
N GLY A 40 -6.47 16.84 18.85
CA GLY A 40 -6.35 15.38 18.84
C GLY A 40 -4.92 14.90 19.08
N GLY A 41 -3.94 15.56 18.47
CA GLY A 41 -2.52 15.30 18.68
C GLY A 41 -2.07 15.58 20.12
N LEU A 42 -2.48 16.72 20.69
CA LEU A 42 -2.22 17.06 22.09
C LEU A 42 -2.93 16.09 23.05
N ALA A 43 -4.16 15.67 22.76
CA ALA A 43 -4.87 14.69 23.56
C ALA A 43 -4.18 13.31 23.54
N LEU A 44 -3.70 12.87 22.37
CA LEU A 44 -2.93 11.64 22.23
C LEU A 44 -1.58 11.73 22.96
N LEU A 45 -0.86 12.84 22.81
CA LEU A 45 0.40 13.12 23.50
C LEU A 45 0.20 13.11 25.03
N GLY A 46 -0.86 13.78 25.49
CA GLY A 46 -1.28 13.81 26.89
C GLY A 46 -1.61 12.43 27.41
N TYR A 47 -2.36 11.62 26.65
CA TYR A 47 -2.71 10.25 27.00
C TYR A 47 -1.48 9.34 27.10
N ILE A 48 -0.57 9.37 26.12
CA ILE A 48 0.67 8.57 26.13
C ILE A 48 1.53 8.93 27.35
N THR A 49 1.63 10.23 27.66
CA THR A 49 2.40 10.74 28.79
C THR A 49 1.75 10.33 30.12
N TYR A 50 0.44 10.50 30.26
CA TYR A 50 -0.33 10.08 31.43
C TYR A 50 -0.22 8.56 31.67
N ALA A 51 -0.35 7.76 30.61
CA ALA A 51 -0.24 6.31 30.66
C ALA A 51 1.22 5.80 30.76
N LYS A 52 2.21 6.69 30.77
CA LYS A 52 3.66 6.41 30.84
C LYS A 52 4.13 5.40 29.78
N LYS A 53 3.62 5.51 28.55
CA LYS A 53 3.90 4.55 27.47
C LYS A 53 5.09 4.92 26.57
N TRP A 54 5.78 6.02 26.83
CA TRP A 54 6.94 6.46 26.04
C TRP A 54 8.06 5.42 25.92
N ALA A 55 8.50 4.85 27.04
CA ALA A 55 9.56 3.82 27.02
C ALA A 55 9.11 2.58 26.25
N TYR A 56 7.87 2.14 26.43
CA TYR A 56 7.29 1.02 25.68
C TYR A 56 7.26 1.31 24.18
N LEU A 57 6.75 2.47 23.75
CA LEU A 57 6.71 2.83 22.33
C LEU A 57 8.10 2.90 21.72
N TRP A 58 9.06 3.50 22.43
CA TRP A 58 10.44 3.59 21.95
C TRP A 58 11.10 2.23 21.81
N HIS A 59 11.07 1.40 22.85
CA HIS A 59 11.77 0.12 22.88
C HIS A 59 11.06 -0.99 22.11
N GLU A 60 9.72 -0.99 22.06
CA GLU A 60 8.98 -2.09 21.43
C GLU A 60 8.55 -1.81 20.00
N TRP A 61 8.32 -0.55 19.62
CA TRP A 61 7.73 -0.20 18.32
C TRP A 61 8.66 0.64 17.47
N PHE A 62 9.08 1.82 17.95
CA PHE A 62 9.77 2.77 17.11
C PHE A 62 11.15 2.31 16.65
N THR A 63 11.88 1.67 17.57
CA THR A 63 13.21 1.11 17.28
C THR A 63 13.15 -0.34 16.79
N SER A 64 11.94 -0.90 16.60
CA SER A 64 11.81 -2.31 16.24
C SER A 64 12.33 -2.61 14.84
N VAL A 65 12.98 -3.76 14.72
CA VAL A 65 13.40 -4.35 13.44
C VAL A 65 12.53 -5.54 13.03
N ASP A 66 11.59 -5.95 13.87
CA ASP A 66 10.70 -7.08 13.62
C ASP A 66 9.75 -6.75 12.46
N HIS A 67 9.85 -7.52 11.37
CA HIS A 67 8.99 -7.39 10.19
C HIS A 67 7.49 -7.39 10.50
N LYS A 68 7.04 -8.10 11.56
CA LYS A 68 5.64 -8.14 11.98
C LYS A 68 5.18 -6.79 12.51
N LYS A 69 5.99 -6.17 13.38
CA LYS A 69 5.68 -4.87 13.99
C LYS A 69 5.78 -3.74 12.96
N ILE A 70 6.83 -3.75 12.13
CA ILE A 70 6.98 -2.80 11.01
C ILE A 70 5.78 -2.90 10.07
N GLY A 71 5.39 -4.12 9.68
CA GLY A 71 4.24 -4.33 8.80
C GLY A 71 2.92 -3.84 9.42
N LEU A 72 2.72 -4.02 10.72
CA LEU A 72 1.54 -3.48 11.41
C LEU A 72 1.56 -1.94 11.43
N MET A 73 2.71 -1.32 11.70
CA MET A 73 2.83 0.14 11.66
C MET A 73 2.54 0.71 10.27
N TYR A 74 3.00 0.04 9.20
CA TYR A 74 2.64 0.39 7.81
C TYR A 74 1.13 0.42 7.59
N ILE A 75 0.41 -0.64 8.01
CA ILE A 75 -1.05 -0.73 7.88
C ILE A 75 -1.76 0.34 8.71
N ILE A 76 -1.26 0.63 9.92
CA ILE A 76 -1.82 1.69 10.78
C ILE A 76 -1.70 3.06 10.10
N VAL A 77 -0.52 3.42 9.61
CA VAL A 77 -0.32 4.71 8.93
C VAL A 77 -1.17 4.76 7.65
N ALA A 78 -1.21 3.68 6.86
CA ALA A 78 -2.08 3.59 5.68
C ALA A 78 -3.57 3.79 6.04
N GLY A 79 -4.03 3.20 7.15
CA GLY A 79 -5.39 3.36 7.65
C GLY A 79 -5.69 4.81 8.08
N VAL A 80 -4.77 5.49 8.76
CA VAL A 80 -4.91 6.90 9.13
C VAL A 80 -4.95 7.79 7.88
N MET A 81 -4.05 7.57 6.93
CA MET A 81 -4.00 8.30 5.65
C MET A 81 -5.24 8.05 4.79
N MET A 82 -5.85 6.86 4.89
CA MET A 82 -7.10 6.53 4.21
C MET A 82 -8.25 7.43 4.66
N PHE A 83 -8.33 7.83 5.94
CA PHE A 83 -9.33 8.80 6.38
C PHE A 83 -9.14 10.16 5.72
N ARG A 84 -7.89 10.63 5.62
CA ARG A 84 -7.59 11.88 4.92
C ARG A 84 -7.96 11.79 3.44
N GLY A 85 -7.45 10.78 2.73
CA GLY A 85 -7.76 10.59 1.32
C GLY A 85 -9.26 10.41 1.05
N PHE A 86 -9.98 9.74 1.94
CA PHE A 86 -11.43 9.58 1.81
C PHE A 86 -12.20 10.88 2.11
N ALA A 87 -11.76 11.68 3.09
CA ALA A 87 -12.33 13.01 3.34
C ALA A 87 -12.20 13.90 2.11
N ASP A 88 -11.04 13.90 1.44
CA ASP A 88 -10.83 14.62 0.17
C ASP A 88 -11.79 14.13 -0.93
N ALA A 89 -12.04 12.81 -1.02
CA ALA A 89 -12.99 12.25 -1.97
C ALA A 89 -14.45 12.68 -1.70
N VAL A 90 -14.85 12.68 -0.43
CA VAL A 90 -16.16 13.20 -0.01
C VAL A 90 -16.27 14.65 -0.41
N MET A 91 -15.29 15.49 -0.07
CA MET A 91 -15.29 16.92 -0.38
C MET A 91 -15.40 17.18 -1.89
N MET A 92 -14.63 16.47 -2.72
CA MET A 92 -14.72 16.63 -4.17
C MET A 92 -16.10 16.29 -4.72
N ARG A 93 -16.72 15.21 -4.24
CA ARG A 93 -18.00 14.73 -4.77
C ARG A 93 -19.17 15.54 -4.26
N SER A 94 -19.17 15.95 -2.99
CA SER A 94 -20.18 16.89 -2.48
C SER A 94 -20.06 18.24 -3.15
N HIS A 95 -18.85 18.73 -3.43
CA HIS A 95 -18.67 19.97 -4.18
C HIS A 95 -19.24 19.88 -5.59
N GLN A 96 -18.91 18.83 -6.36
CA GLN A 96 -19.42 18.68 -7.73
C GLN A 96 -20.96 18.57 -7.77
N ALA A 97 -21.57 17.84 -6.83
CA ALA A 97 -23.02 17.74 -6.75
C ALA A 97 -23.66 19.08 -6.38
N ALA A 98 -23.11 19.79 -5.39
CA ALA A 98 -23.60 21.11 -4.99
C ALA A 98 -23.40 22.17 -6.08
N GLU A 99 -22.26 22.16 -6.78
CA GLU A 99 -21.98 23.11 -7.85
C GLU A 99 -22.90 22.93 -9.05
N SER A 100 -23.34 21.69 -9.35
CA SER A 100 -24.32 21.45 -10.42
C SER A 100 -25.68 22.15 -10.20
N VAL A 101 -25.92 22.69 -9.00
CA VAL A 101 -27.10 23.49 -8.63
C VAL A 101 -26.72 24.88 -8.11
N GLY A 102 -25.47 25.33 -8.32
CA GLY A 102 -24.99 26.66 -7.93
C GLY A 102 -24.65 26.84 -6.45
N LEU A 103 -24.43 25.75 -5.71
CA LEU A 103 -24.14 25.73 -4.27
C LEU A 103 -22.71 25.24 -3.95
N GLY A 104 -21.78 25.28 -4.90
CA GLY A 104 -20.40 24.84 -4.67
C GLY A 104 -19.68 25.69 -3.63
N TYR A 105 -18.79 25.04 -2.88
CA TYR A 105 -18.08 25.65 -1.76
C TYR A 105 -16.54 25.55 -1.84
N LEU A 106 -15.98 24.80 -2.79
CA LEU A 106 -14.54 24.74 -3.02
C LEU A 106 -14.16 25.66 -4.18
N PRO A 107 -13.36 26.71 -3.95
CA PRO A 107 -12.75 27.48 -5.03
C PRO A 107 -11.85 26.60 -5.90
N PRO A 108 -11.62 26.94 -7.18
CA PRO A 108 -10.85 26.10 -8.11
C PRO A 108 -9.48 25.68 -7.57
N GLU A 109 -8.71 26.62 -7.03
CA GLU A 109 -7.39 26.33 -6.46
C GLU A 109 -7.44 25.32 -5.31
N HIS A 110 -8.40 25.46 -4.40
CA HIS A 110 -8.57 24.51 -3.30
C HIS A 110 -9.03 23.15 -3.83
N TYR A 111 -9.96 23.11 -4.78
CA TYR A 111 -10.37 21.87 -5.44
C TYR A 111 -9.18 21.16 -6.11
N ASP A 112 -8.30 21.92 -6.75
CA ASP A 112 -7.13 21.40 -7.44
C ASP A 112 -6.10 20.79 -6.48
N GLN A 113 -5.87 21.44 -5.35
CA GLN A 113 -5.04 20.89 -4.28
C GLN A 113 -5.64 19.62 -3.69
N VAL A 114 -6.96 19.61 -3.43
CA VAL A 114 -7.67 18.45 -2.83
C VAL A 114 -7.59 17.23 -3.76
N PHE A 115 -7.88 17.37 -5.06
CA PHE A 115 -7.79 16.20 -5.95
C PHE A 115 -6.36 15.73 -6.15
N THR A 116 -5.39 16.67 -6.09
CA THR A 116 -3.96 16.33 -6.20
C THR A 116 -3.50 15.57 -4.97
N ALA A 117 -3.79 16.07 -3.77
CA ALA A 117 -3.51 15.43 -2.51
C ALA A 117 -4.19 14.06 -2.41
N HIS A 118 -5.49 13.97 -2.73
CA HIS A 118 -6.24 12.71 -2.76
C HIS A 118 -5.53 11.63 -3.59
N GLY A 119 -5.19 11.94 -4.84
CA GLY A 119 -4.53 10.98 -5.73
C GLY A 119 -3.17 10.53 -5.20
N VAL A 120 -2.37 11.47 -4.70
CA VAL A 120 -1.05 11.18 -4.11
C VAL A 120 -1.18 10.31 -2.85
N ILE A 121 -2.07 10.68 -1.94
CA ILE A 121 -2.31 9.97 -0.68
C ILE A 121 -2.79 8.55 -0.95
N MET A 122 -3.81 8.38 -1.79
CA MET A 122 -4.40 7.06 -2.02
C MET A 122 -3.44 6.07 -2.67
N ILE A 123 -2.58 6.53 -3.59
CA ILE A 123 -1.60 5.65 -4.26
C ILE A 123 -0.37 5.43 -3.38
N PHE A 124 0.32 6.50 -2.99
CA PHE A 124 1.63 6.39 -2.33
C PHE A 124 1.56 6.18 -0.82
N PHE A 125 0.50 6.66 -0.17
CA PHE A 125 0.40 6.68 1.29
C PHE A 125 -0.75 5.85 1.86
N VAL A 126 -1.56 5.22 1.01
CA VAL A 126 -2.57 4.21 1.38
C VAL A 126 -2.27 2.89 0.70
N ALA A 127 -2.42 2.79 -0.63
CA ALA A 127 -2.30 1.51 -1.33
C ALA A 127 -0.92 0.88 -1.16
N MET A 128 0.14 1.64 -1.44
CA MET A 128 1.52 1.15 -1.33
C MET A 128 1.91 0.69 0.09
N PRO A 129 1.75 1.50 1.15
CA PRO A 129 2.09 1.06 2.50
C PRO A 129 1.18 -0.06 3.02
N PHE A 130 -0.09 -0.10 2.62
CA PHE A 130 -0.98 -1.19 3.03
C PHE A 130 -0.43 -2.52 2.51
N ILE A 131 -0.09 -2.59 1.21
CA ILE A 131 0.43 -3.84 0.65
C ILE A 131 1.83 -4.18 1.14
N VAL A 132 2.72 -3.19 1.28
CA VAL A 132 4.04 -3.38 1.89
C VAL A 132 3.91 -3.89 3.33
N GLY A 133 2.92 -3.41 4.08
CA GLY A 133 2.63 -3.88 5.43
C GLY A 133 2.21 -5.34 5.47
N LEU A 134 1.29 -5.75 4.59
CA LEU A 134 0.87 -7.16 4.47
C LEU A 134 2.01 -8.07 4.01
N MET A 135 2.82 -7.64 3.03
CA MET A 135 4.02 -8.37 2.60
C MET A 135 5.01 -8.54 3.75
N ASN A 136 5.24 -7.48 4.53
CA ASN A 136 6.08 -7.51 5.72
C ASN A 136 5.64 -8.54 6.74
N ILE A 137 4.36 -8.58 7.09
CA ILE A 137 3.88 -9.54 8.09
C ILE A 137 4.00 -10.98 7.56
N ILE A 138 3.59 -11.23 6.32
CA ILE A 138 3.26 -12.58 5.86
C ILE A 138 4.37 -13.26 5.06
N VAL A 139 5.12 -12.54 4.21
CA VAL A 139 6.10 -13.18 3.32
C VAL A 139 7.17 -13.96 4.09
N PRO A 140 7.82 -13.41 5.14
CA PRO A 140 8.81 -14.18 5.92
C PRO A 140 8.21 -15.43 6.57
N LEU A 141 6.96 -15.36 7.05
CA LEU A 141 6.26 -16.50 7.63
C LEU A 141 5.97 -17.58 6.58
N GLN A 142 5.52 -17.18 5.39
CA GLN A 142 5.20 -18.09 4.29
C GLN A 142 6.42 -18.83 3.73
N ILE A 143 7.61 -18.23 3.76
CA ILE A 143 8.85 -18.86 3.31
C ILE A 143 9.58 -19.62 4.42
N GLY A 144 9.05 -19.63 5.66
CA GLY A 144 9.68 -20.29 6.81
C GLY A 144 10.95 -19.60 7.32
N ALA A 145 11.04 -18.27 7.17
CA ALA A 145 12.15 -17.45 7.64
C ALA A 145 11.88 -16.85 9.03
N ARG A 146 12.95 -16.50 9.75
CA ARG A 146 12.86 -15.86 11.07
C ARG A 146 12.67 -14.34 11.00
N ASP A 147 13.17 -13.72 9.93
CA ASP A 147 13.04 -12.29 9.65
C ASP A 147 13.32 -12.02 8.17
N VAL A 148 13.31 -10.76 7.75
CA VAL A 148 13.77 -10.29 6.43
C VAL A 148 15.30 -10.24 6.32
N ALA A 149 15.81 -10.13 5.09
CA ALA A 149 17.26 -10.13 4.80
C ALA A 149 17.99 -8.94 5.43
N PHE A 150 17.35 -7.77 5.44
CA PHE A 150 17.94 -6.55 5.97
C PHE A 150 16.98 -5.88 6.97
N PRO A 151 16.95 -6.32 8.24
CA PRO A 151 16.02 -5.80 9.25
C PRO A 151 16.16 -4.30 9.52
N PHE A 152 17.40 -3.77 9.50
CA PHE A 152 17.66 -2.33 9.61
C PHE A 152 17.09 -1.54 8.41
N LEU A 153 17.34 -2.01 7.18
CA LEU A 153 16.79 -1.34 5.98
C LEU A 153 15.27 -1.34 6.01
N ASN A 154 14.65 -2.41 6.53
CA ASN A 154 13.21 -2.47 6.70
C ASN A 154 12.67 -1.37 7.63
N SER A 155 13.35 -1.15 8.76
CA SER A 155 13.02 -0.07 9.70
C SER A 155 13.22 1.31 9.06
N LEU A 156 14.35 1.51 8.36
CA LEU A 156 14.63 2.77 7.66
C LEU A 156 13.59 3.06 6.56
N SER A 157 13.23 2.06 5.75
CA SER A 157 12.20 2.16 4.72
C SER A 157 10.87 2.64 5.27
N PHE A 158 10.44 2.09 6.41
CA PHE A 158 9.22 2.53 7.08
C PHE A 158 9.31 4.00 7.51
N TRP A 159 10.40 4.39 8.16
CA TRP A 159 10.52 5.76 8.66
C TRP A 159 10.70 6.81 7.56
N LEU A 160 11.32 6.47 6.43
CA LEU A 160 11.39 7.35 5.26
C LEU A 160 10.00 7.56 4.63
N PHE A 161 9.21 6.48 4.55
CA PHE A 161 7.80 6.57 4.17
C PHE A 161 7.02 7.50 5.12
N VAL A 162 7.20 7.36 6.43
CA VAL A 162 6.55 8.22 7.45
C VAL A 162 6.99 9.67 7.30
N ALA A 163 8.27 9.94 7.04
CA ALA A 163 8.77 11.30 6.78
C ALA A 163 8.08 11.94 5.57
N GLY A 164 7.94 11.20 4.47
CA GLY A 164 7.19 11.64 3.29
C GLY A 164 5.70 11.88 3.61
N ALA A 165 5.06 10.98 4.36
CA ALA A 165 3.67 11.13 4.78
C ALA A 165 3.48 12.39 5.65
N ILE A 166 4.42 12.66 6.57
CA ILE A 166 4.40 13.87 7.40
C ILE A 166 4.51 15.12 6.53
N LEU A 167 5.42 15.17 5.54
CA LEU A 167 5.55 16.32 4.62
C LEU A 167 4.24 16.63 3.89
N VAL A 168 3.56 15.60 3.35
CA VAL A 168 2.27 15.78 2.65
C VAL A 168 1.14 16.24 3.58
N ASN A 169 1.24 16.00 4.89
CA ASN A 169 0.27 16.48 5.88
C ASN A 169 0.63 17.87 6.43
N ILE A 170 1.91 18.20 6.55
CA ILE A 170 2.34 19.56 6.94
C ILE A 170 1.88 20.59 5.90
N SER A 171 1.92 20.24 4.61
CA SER A 171 1.46 21.13 3.53
C SER A 171 -0.02 21.52 3.61
N LEU A 172 -0.83 20.86 4.46
CA LEU A 172 -2.21 21.25 4.72
C LEU A 172 -2.31 22.48 5.64
N PHE A 173 -1.31 22.68 6.51
CA PHE A 173 -1.34 23.70 7.56
C PHE A 173 -0.28 24.79 7.37
N VAL A 174 0.78 24.51 6.61
CA VAL A 174 1.91 25.41 6.39
C VAL A 174 2.19 25.46 4.90
N GLY A 175 1.78 26.56 4.26
CA GLY A 175 1.77 26.72 2.81
C GLY A 175 0.58 26.02 2.18
N GLU A 176 0.79 25.46 0.99
CA GLU A 176 -0.20 24.72 0.24
C GLU A 176 0.37 23.42 -0.34
N PHE A 177 -0.48 22.53 -0.86
CA PHE A 177 -0.04 21.37 -1.64
C PHE A 177 -0.07 21.65 -3.14
N ALA A 178 0.56 20.78 -3.95
CA ALA A 178 0.56 20.93 -5.41
C ALA A 178 -0.87 20.99 -5.97
N ALA A 179 -1.13 21.95 -6.86
CA ALA A 179 -2.39 22.10 -7.61
C ALA A 179 -2.25 21.64 -9.07
N THR A 180 -1.43 20.63 -9.31
CA THR A 180 -1.00 20.20 -10.66
C THR A 180 -1.49 18.80 -11.05
N GLY A 181 -2.27 18.17 -10.17
CA GLY A 181 -2.57 16.74 -10.21
C GLY A 181 -1.42 15.85 -9.75
N TRP A 182 -1.77 14.60 -9.46
CA TRP A 182 -0.89 13.65 -8.76
C TRP A 182 0.44 13.31 -9.43
N LEU A 183 0.60 13.64 -10.72
CA LEU A 183 1.84 13.44 -11.51
C LEU A 183 2.58 14.73 -11.83
N ALA A 184 2.12 15.90 -11.37
CA ALA A 184 2.82 17.18 -11.53
C ALA A 184 3.40 17.44 -12.93
N TYR A 185 2.55 17.44 -13.97
CA TYR A 185 3.00 17.59 -15.35
C TYR A 185 3.62 18.98 -15.62
N PRO A 186 4.81 19.04 -16.23
CA PRO A 186 5.28 20.21 -16.94
C PRO A 186 4.38 20.49 -18.16
N PRO A 187 4.22 21.76 -18.57
CA PRO A 187 4.89 22.93 -18.00
C PRO A 187 4.23 23.45 -16.71
N LEU A 188 3.02 23.01 -16.36
CA LEU A 188 2.25 23.55 -15.23
C LEU A 188 2.96 23.42 -13.87
N SER A 189 3.80 22.40 -13.67
CA SER A 189 4.60 22.23 -12.46
C SER A 189 5.91 23.02 -12.44
N GLY A 190 6.28 23.71 -13.54
CA GLY A 190 7.44 24.58 -13.59
C GLY A 190 7.24 25.87 -12.80
N SER A 191 8.34 26.48 -12.35
CA SER A 191 8.31 27.71 -11.53
C SER A 191 7.65 28.90 -12.23
N GLU A 192 7.61 28.93 -13.56
CA GLU A 192 6.93 29.97 -14.36
C GLU A 192 5.41 29.97 -14.14
N TYR A 193 4.79 28.79 -14.10
CA TYR A 193 3.33 28.64 -13.97
C TYR A 193 2.89 28.40 -12.54
N ASN A 194 3.73 27.76 -11.73
CA ASN A 194 3.47 27.45 -10.33
C ASN A 194 4.68 27.80 -9.46
N PRO A 195 4.85 29.09 -9.11
CA PRO A 195 6.00 29.57 -8.33
C PRO A 195 5.92 29.20 -6.83
N TRP A 196 4.79 28.64 -6.39
CA TRP A 196 4.50 28.35 -4.99
C TRP A 196 5.17 27.07 -4.49
N VAL A 197 5.09 26.83 -3.18
CA VAL A 197 5.80 25.72 -2.50
C VAL A 197 5.10 24.37 -2.66
N GLY A 198 3.84 24.35 -3.12
CA GLY A 198 3.05 23.13 -3.23
C GLY A 198 3.67 22.03 -4.09
N VAL A 199 4.27 22.37 -5.24
CA VAL A 199 4.99 21.39 -6.08
C VAL A 199 6.24 20.88 -5.36
N ASP A 200 6.91 21.73 -4.58
CA ASP A 200 8.10 21.35 -3.83
C ASP A 200 7.77 20.35 -2.72
N TYR A 201 6.63 20.51 -2.03
CA TYR A 201 6.12 19.48 -1.10
C TYR A 201 5.90 18.14 -1.82
N TRP A 202 5.32 18.16 -3.02
CA TRP A 202 5.12 16.94 -3.82
C TRP A 202 6.46 16.27 -4.18
N LEU A 203 7.44 17.05 -4.63
CA LEU A 203 8.77 16.57 -5.00
C LEU A 203 9.46 15.87 -3.82
N TRP A 204 9.64 16.57 -2.70
CA TRP A 204 10.43 16.05 -1.58
C TRP A 204 9.71 14.95 -0.80
N ALA A 205 8.38 15.01 -0.67
CA ALA A 205 7.64 13.94 -0.05
C ALA A 205 7.76 12.61 -0.80
N LEU A 206 7.62 12.65 -2.12
CA LEU A 206 7.73 11.45 -2.96
C LEU A 206 9.17 11.00 -3.13
N GLN A 207 10.14 11.91 -3.20
CA GLN A 207 11.56 11.55 -3.29
C GLN A 207 12.02 10.79 -2.05
N ILE A 208 11.70 11.30 -0.86
CA ILE A 208 12.08 10.67 0.41
C ILE A 208 11.37 9.32 0.59
N SER A 209 10.05 9.29 0.36
CA SER A 209 9.26 8.05 0.43
C SER A 209 9.71 7.01 -0.61
N GLY A 210 10.03 7.46 -1.82
CA GLY A 210 10.47 6.63 -2.95
C GLY A 210 11.78 5.88 -2.67
N ILE A 211 12.73 6.52 -1.98
CA ILE A 211 13.95 5.84 -1.50
C ILE A 211 13.59 4.71 -0.54
N GLY A 212 12.68 4.96 0.41
CA GLY A 212 12.19 3.93 1.33
C GLY A 212 11.56 2.74 0.61
N THR A 213 10.73 3.02 -0.40
CA THR A 213 10.09 1.99 -1.23
C THR A 213 11.09 1.17 -2.04
N LEU A 214 12.10 1.81 -2.64
CA LEU A 214 13.16 1.11 -3.37
C LEU A 214 13.92 0.14 -2.47
N LEU A 215 14.29 0.58 -1.26
CA LEU A 215 14.95 -0.25 -0.26
C LEU A 215 14.07 -1.45 0.17
N THR A 216 12.76 -1.25 0.30
CA THR A 216 11.80 -2.35 0.54
C THR A 216 11.86 -3.38 -0.59
N GLY A 217 11.82 -2.93 -1.86
CA GLY A 217 11.93 -3.80 -3.02
C GLY A 217 13.17 -4.70 -2.99
N VAL A 218 14.34 -4.10 -2.77
CA VAL A 218 15.61 -4.82 -2.65
C VAL A 218 15.58 -5.82 -1.49
N ASN A 219 15.03 -5.43 -0.34
CA ASN A 219 14.96 -6.28 0.85
C ASN A 219 14.12 -7.54 0.62
N PHE A 220 12.93 -7.41 0.04
CA PHE A 220 12.06 -8.56 -0.21
C PHE A 220 12.58 -9.49 -1.31
N ILE A 221 13.24 -8.97 -2.35
CA ILE A 221 13.90 -9.83 -3.35
C ILE A 221 14.96 -10.68 -2.67
N ALA A 222 15.85 -10.07 -1.89
CA ALA A 222 16.89 -10.81 -1.17
C ALA A 222 16.29 -11.84 -0.20
N THR A 223 15.26 -11.45 0.55
CA THR A 223 14.55 -12.31 1.51
C THR A 223 13.95 -13.53 0.81
N ILE A 224 13.14 -13.33 -0.24
CA ILE A 224 12.45 -14.41 -0.94
C ILE A 224 13.45 -15.33 -1.65
N LEU A 225 14.51 -14.81 -2.26
CA LEU A 225 15.44 -15.64 -3.01
C LEU A 225 16.43 -16.41 -2.11
N ARG A 226 16.87 -15.81 -0.99
CA ARG A 226 18.01 -16.32 -0.21
C ARG A 226 17.66 -16.85 1.17
N MET A 227 16.51 -16.54 1.76
CA MET A 227 16.15 -16.93 3.13
C MET A 227 15.03 -17.97 3.24
N ARG A 228 14.66 -18.61 2.13
CA ARG A 228 13.65 -19.68 2.14
C ARG A 228 14.06 -20.87 3.00
N ALA A 229 13.06 -21.49 3.59
CA ALA A 229 13.21 -22.74 4.32
C ALA A 229 13.86 -23.84 3.46
N PRO A 230 14.71 -24.69 4.06
CA PRO A 230 15.35 -25.79 3.35
C PRO A 230 14.33 -26.70 2.64
N GLY A 231 14.59 -26.98 1.36
CA GLY A 231 13.71 -27.80 0.51
C GLY A 231 12.70 -27.00 -0.31
N MET A 232 12.47 -25.71 -0.02
CA MET A 232 11.52 -24.89 -0.79
C MET A 232 12.09 -24.44 -2.14
N LYS A 233 11.69 -25.11 -3.23
CA LYS A 233 11.99 -24.64 -4.60
C LYS A 233 11.15 -23.39 -4.93
N LEU A 234 11.58 -22.64 -5.95
CA LEU A 234 10.80 -21.47 -6.44
C LEU A 234 9.35 -21.87 -6.78
N MET A 235 9.16 -22.93 -7.57
CA MET A 235 7.84 -23.43 -7.96
C MET A 235 7.08 -24.18 -6.86
N GLN A 236 7.49 -24.04 -5.60
CA GLN A 236 6.77 -24.53 -4.42
C GLN A 236 6.36 -23.41 -3.46
N MET A 237 6.75 -22.15 -3.73
CA MET A 237 6.35 -21.03 -2.88
C MET A 237 4.84 -20.75 -2.99
N PRO A 238 4.19 -20.28 -1.92
CA PRO A 238 2.82 -19.76 -1.98
C PRO A 238 2.65 -18.67 -3.05
N VAL A 239 1.44 -18.51 -3.58
CA VAL A 239 1.21 -17.58 -4.70
C VAL A 239 1.36 -16.13 -4.24
N PHE A 240 0.96 -15.81 -3.00
CA PHE A 240 1.21 -14.49 -2.43
C PHE A 240 2.71 -14.14 -2.38
N THR A 241 3.57 -15.11 -2.06
CA THR A 241 5.03 -14.91 -2.09
C THR A 241 5.53 -14.68 -3.53
N TRP A 242 5.02 -15.41 -4.52
CA TRP A 242 5.38 -15.23 -5.94
C TRP A 242 4.97 -13.86 -6.49
N THR A 243 3.74 -13.43 -6.20
CA THR A 243 3.27 -12.12 -6.65
C THR A 243 4.00 -10.99 -5.93
N SER A 244 4.35 -11.18 -4.65
CA SER A 244 5.23 -10.27 -3.91
C SER A 244 6.62 -10.20 -4.54
N LEU A 245 7.22 -11.33 -4.94
CA LEU A 245 8.52 -11.32 -5.64
C LEU A 245 8.46 -10.51 -6.93
N CYS A 246 7.42 -10.69 -7.73
CA CYS A 246 7.26 -9.95 -8.98
C CYS A 246 7.02 -8.45 -8.74
N ALA A 247 6.19 -8.09 -7.76
CA ALA A 247 5.98 -6.70 -7.37
C ALA A 247 7.28 -6.04 -6.89
N ASN A 248 8.07 -6.72 -6.07
CA ASN A 248 9.34 -6.18 -5.60
C ASN A 248 10.40 -6.07 -6.72
N ALA A 249 10.40 -6.98 -7.70
CA ALA A 249 11.21 -6.86 -8.90
C ALA A 249 10.82 -5.62 -9.74
N LEU A 250 9.51 -5.37 -9.90
CA LEU A 250 9.02 -4.14 -10.54
C LEU A 250 9.45 -2.90 -9.77
N ILE A 251 9.37 -2.89 -8.43
CA ILE A 251 9.83 -1.77 -7.60
C ILE A 251 11.29 -1.42 -7.93
N VAL A 252 12.17 -2.41 -7.90
CA VAL A 252 13.61 -2.20 -8.10
C VAL A 252 13.94 -1.64 -9.49
N VAL A 253 13.17 -2.01 -10.51
CA VAL A 253 13.39 -1.54 -11.89
C VAL A 253 12.68 -0.20 -12.18
N ALA A 254 11.48 0.01 -11.65
CA ALA A 254 10.63 1.16 -11.99
C ALA A 254 10.89 2.40 -11.12
N PHE A 255 11.14 2.26 -9.81
CA PHE A 255 11.34 3.41 -8.91
C PHE A 255 12.56 4.29 -9.24
N PRO A 256 13.67 3.76 -9.78
CA PRO A 256 14.76 4.60 -10.25
C PRO A 256 14.31 5.62 -11.31
N ILE A 257 13.35 5.27 -12.17
CA ILE A 257 12.79 6.17 -13.19
C ILE A 257 12.06 7.33 -12.50
N LEU A 258 11.20 7.06 -11.51
CA LEU A 258 10.53 8.11 -10.72
C LEU A 258 11.55 9.02 -10.03
N THR A 259 12.54 8.41 -9.36
CA THR A 259 13.59 9.11 -8.61
C THR A 259 14.32 10.12 -9.50
N VAL A 260 14.73 9.70 -10.70
CA VAL A 260 15.42 10.58 -11.66
C VAL A 260 14.45 11.63 -12.21
N THR A 261 13.23 11.25 -12.59
CA THR A 261 12.24 12.18 -13.17
C THR A 261 11.91 13.33 -12.21
N ILE A 262 11.66 13.02 -10.94
CA ILE A 262 11.42 14.00 -9.87
C ILE A 262 12.68 14.85 -9.62
N THR A 263 13.87 14.24 -9.63
CA THR A 263 15.14 14.98 -9.49
C THR A 263 15.32 15.99 -10.63
N LEU A 264 15.09 15.59 -11.88
CA LEU A 264 15.18 16.48 -13.04
C LEU A 264 14.19 17.65 -12.94
N LEU A 265 12.94 17.38 -12.51
CA LEU A 265 11.95 18.44 -12.29
C LEU A 265 12.35 19.36 -11.12
N THR A 266 12.99 18.81 -10.08
CA THR A 266 13.54 19.60 -8.98
C THR A 266 14.66 20.52 -9.48
N LEU A 267 15.55 20.03 -10.34
CA LEU A 267 16.62 20.84 -10.93
C LEU A 267 16.06 21.99 -11.78
N ASP A 268 15.02 21.74 -12.58
CA ASP A 268 14.34 22.78 -13.36
C ASP A 268 13.77 23.87 -12.47
N ARG A 269 13.20 23.49 -11.31
CA ARG A 269 12.60 24.46 -10.37
C ARG A 269 13.61 25.22 -9.51
N TYR A 270 14.69 24.58 -9.08
CA TYR A 270 15.61 25.14 -8.08
C TYR A 270 16.85 25.79 -8.68
N ILE A 271 17.38 25.25 -9.76
CA ILE A 271 18.67 25.67 -10.34
C ILE A 271 18.46 26.26 -11.76
N GLY A 272 17.23 26.22 -12.27
CA GLY A 272 16.89 26.79 -13.58
C GLY A 272 17.46 25.99 -14.74
N THR A 273 17.51 24.66 -14.61
CA THR A 273 17.78 23.79 -15.75
C THR A 273 16.61 23.78 -16.73
N HIS A 274 16.84 23.25 -17.93
CA HIS A 274 15.86 23.25 -19.02
C HIS A 274 15.59 21.81 -19.51
N PHE A 275 15.28 20.88 -18.61
CA PHE A 275 14.91 19.51 -19.00
C PHE A 275 13.51 19.48 -19.61
N PHE A 276 12.53 20.07 -18.92
CA PHE A 276 11.10 20.01 -19.24
C PHE A 276 10.46 21.39 -19.42
N THR A 277 11.25 22.46 -19.46
CA THR A 277 10.76 23.82 -19.74
C THR A 277 10.24 23.94 -21.17
N SER A 278 9.39 24.93 -21.44
CA SER A 278 8.86 25.20 -22.78
C SER A 278 9.84 26.00 -23.65
N ASP A 279 10.81 26.67 -23.02
CA ASP A 279 11.82 27.50 -23.65
C ASP A 279 13.21 26.85 -23.59
N MET A 280 14.20 27.51 -24.19
CA MET A 280 15.64 27.17 -24.10
C MET A 280 16.00 25.71 -24.45
N GLY A 281 15.15 25.03 -25.24
CA GLY A 281 15.37 23.67 -25.72
C GLY A 281 14.80 22.55 -24.84
N GLY A 282 14.09 22.87 -23.76
CA GLY A 282 13.41 21.88 -22.92
C GLY A 282 12.24 21.17 -23.63
N ASN A 283 11.84 20.01 -23.10
CA ASN A 283 10.77 19.20 -23.68
C ASN A 283 9.79 18.65 -22.60
N PRO A 284 8.62 19.30 -22.40
CA PRO A 284 7.61 18.84 -21.45
C PRO A 284 7.09 17.41 -21.73
N MET A 285 7.03 16.99 -22.99
CA MET A 285 6.55 15.64 -23.36
C MET A 285 7.50 14.54 -22.90
N MET A 286 8.80 14.83 -22.74
CA MET A 286 9.75 13.87 -22.20
C MET A 286 9.42 13.51 -20.75
N TYR A 287 8.97 14.47 -19.94
CA TYR A 287 8.49 14.20 -18.59
C TYR A 287 7.33 13.21 -18.61
N VAL A 288 6.33 13.43 -19.47
CA VAL A 288 5.15 12.56 -19.59
C VAL A 288 5.56 11.14 -19.97
N ASN A 289 6.52 10.98 -20.88
CA ASN A 289 7.06 9.67 -21.22
C ASN A 289 7.74 8.99 -20.02
N LEU A 290 8.65 9.68 -19.33
CA LEU A 290 9.42 9.13 -18.20
C LEU A 290 8.52 8.78 -17.01
N ILE A 291 7.61 9.69 -16.63
CA ILE A 291 6.75 9.49 -15.47
C ILE A 291 5.82 8.30 -15.69
N TRP A 292 5.34 8.05 -16.91
CA TRP A 292 4.51 6.85 -17.18
C TRP A 292 5.31 5.57 -17.34
N ALA A 293 6.56 5.65 -17.79
CA ALA A 293 7.47 4.50 -17.78
C ALA A 293 7.68 3.95 -16.36
N TRP A 294 7.53 4.79 -15.32
CA TRP A 294 7.34 4.34 -13.94
C TRP A 294 5.86 4.04 -13.60
N GLY A 295 4.95 4.96 -13.93
CA GLY A 295 3.60 4.99 -13.38
C GLY A 295 2.72 3.82 -13.80
N HIS A 296 2.96 3.22 -14.97
CA HIS A 296 2.23 2.02 -15.35
C HIS A 296 2.76 0.73 -14.68
N PRO A 297 4.07 0.47 -14.59
CA PRO A 297 4.58 -0.55 -13.68
C PRO A 297 4.07 -0.41 -12.23
N GLU A 298 3.93 0.81 -11.72
CA GLU A 298 3.41 1.07 -10.35
C GLU A 298 2.02 0.47 -10.14
N VAL A 299 1.10 0.62 -11.08
CA VAL A 299 -0.25 0.05 -10.90
C VAL A 299 -0.21 -1.49 -10.82
N TYR A 300 0.78 -2.13 -11.44
CA TYR A 300 1.01 -3.56 -11.29
C TYR A 300 1.67 -3.94 -9.97
N ILE A 301 2.56 -3.10 -9.44
CA ILE A 301 3.12 -3.26 -8.08
C ILE A 301 1.98 -3.34 -7.05
N LEU A 302 0.94 -2.53 -7.22
CA LEU A 302 -0.23 -2.53 -6.33
C LEU A 302 -1.12 -3.77 -6.49
N ILE A 303 -1.43 -4.17 -7.74
CA ILE A 303 -2.43 -5.22 -7.99
C ILE A 303 -1.88 -6.65 -7.88
N LEU A 304 -0.61 -6.88 -8.21
CA LEU A 304 -0.04 -8.24 -8.23
C LEU A 304 -0.12 -8.90 -6.85
N PRO A 305 0.31 -8.26 -5.75
CA PRO A 305 0.18 -8.87 -4.44
C PRO A 305 -1.28 -9.10 -4.04
N ALA A 306 -2.21 -8.21 -4.40
CA ALA A 306 -3.65 -8.41 -4.16
C ALA A 306 -4.16 -9.70 -4.82
N PHE A 307 -3.74 -10.00 -6.06
CA PHE A 307 -4.01 -11.29 -6.70
C PHE A 307 -3.43 -12.48 -5.93
N GLY A 308 -2.27 -12.28 -5.29
CA GLY A 308 -1.71 -13.25 -4.35
C GLY A 308 -2.64 -13.50 -3.16
N ILE A 309 -3.13 -12.44 -2.53
CA ILE A 309 -4.08 -12.52 -1.40
C ILE A 309 -5.33 -13.29 -1.79
N PHE A 310 -5.96 -12.94 -2.92
CA PHE A 310 -7.14 -13.66 -3.40
C PHE A 310 -6.86 -15.13 -3.67
N SER A 311 -5.66 -15.46 -4.16
CA SER A 311 -5.27 -16.86 -4.39
C SER A 311 -5.22 -17.66 -3.09
N GLU A 312 -4.65 -17.11 -2.02
CA GLU A 312 -4.58 -17.78 -0.71
C GLU A 312 -5.95 -17.88 -0.03
N VAL A 313 -6.75 -16.81 -0.10
CA VAL A 313 -8.11 -16.75 0.45
C VAL A 313 -9.02 -17.77 -0.24
N VAL A 314 -9.03 -17.80 -1.58
CA VAL A 314 -9.83 -18.73 -2.37
C VAL A 314 -9.44 -20.18 -2.08
N ALA A 315 -8.15 -20.50 -2.04
CA ALA A 315 -7.68 -21.86 -1.75
C ALA A 315 -8.06 -22.32 -0.33
N THR A 316 -7.93 -21.43 0.66
CA THR A 316 -8.24 -21.72 2.06
C THR A 316 -9.73 -21.96 2.26
N PHE A 317 -10.58 -20.99 1.89
CA PHE A 317 -12.02 -21.08 2.14
C PHE A 317 -12.76 -21.97 1.15
N SER A 318 -12.14 -22.41 0.05
CA SER A 318 -12.68 -23.49 -0.80
C SER A 318 -12.22 -24.88 -0.36
N ARG A 319 -11.32 -24.97 0.62
CA ARG A 319 -10.69 -26.20 1.14
C ARG A 319 -10.08 -27.07 0.04
N LYS A 320 -9.43 -26.42 -0.93
CA LYS A 320 -8.91 -27.06 -2.14
C LYS A 320 -7.55 -26.47 -2.49
N ARG A 321 -6.66 -27.30 -3.03
CA ARG A 321 -5.44 -26.81 -3.69
C ARG A 321 -5.81 -25.85 -4.81
N LEU A 322 -5.04 -24.79 -4.95
CA LEU A 322 -5.22 -23.80 -6.02
C LEU A 322 -5.12 -24.46 -7.40
N PHE A 323 -6.13 -24.25 -8.23
CA PHE A 323 -6.17 -24.73 -9.61
C PHE A 323 -5.23 -23.90 -10.49
N GLY A 324 -4.49 -24.56 -11.39
CA GLY A 324 -3.64 -23.86 -12.37
C GLY A 324 -2.48 -23.07 -11.75
N TYR A 325 -1.88 -23.54 -10.64
CA TYR A 325 -0.76 -22.86 -9.97
C TYR A 325 0.38 -22.45 -10.91
N THR A 326 0.85 -23.37 -11.76
CA THR A 326 1.91 -23.08 -12.74
C THR A 326 1.49 -21.98 -13.70
N SER A 327 0.27 -22.06 -14.25
CA SER A 327 -0.32 -21.02 -15.10
C SER A 327 -0.44 -19.68 -14.38
N LEU A 328 -0.81 -19.65 -13.10
CA LEU A 328 -0.89 -18.43 -12.29
C LEU A 328 0.49 -17.77 -12.11
N VAL A 329 1.51 -18.55 -11.79
CA VAL A 329 2.89 -18.07 -11.61
C VAL A 329 3.45 -17.54 -12.92
N LEU A 330 3.30 -18.29 -14.01
CA LEU A 330 3.73 -17.86 -15.35
C LEU A 330 2.99 -16.59 -15.79
N ALA A 331 1.67 -16.52 -15.57
CA ALA A 331 0.88 -15.32 -15.86
C ALA A 331 1.39 -14.10 -15.06
N THR A 332 1.75 -14.26 -13.78
CA THR A 332 2.37 -13.18 -12.98
C THR A 332 3.70 -12.72 -13.59
N ALA A 333 4.57 -13.66 -13.97
CA ALA A 333 5.88 -13.35 -14.55
C ALA A 333 5.74 -12.64 -15.91
N VAL A 334 4.77 -13.05 -16.73
CA VAL A 334 4.46 -12.38 -18.00
C VAL A 334 3.95 -10.95 -17.77
N ILE A 335 3.06 -10.73 -16.80
CA ILE A 335 2.59 -9.36 -16.45
C ILE A 335 3.78 -8.50 -16.01
N MET A 336 4.67 -9.04 -15.17
CA MET A 336 5.87 -8.32 -14.72
C MET A 336 6.70 -7.84 -15.92
N LEU A 337 6.98 -8.70 -16.89
CA LEU A 337 7.75 -8.32 -18.08
C LEU A 337 6.99 -7.34 -18.98
N LEU A 338 5.71 -7.62 -19.26
CA LEU A 338 4.90 -6.81 -20.16
C LEU A 338 4.57 -5.42 -19.60
N SER A 339 4.60 -5.24 -18.28
CA SER A 339 4.36 -3.94 -17.64
C SER A 339 5.31 -2.84 -18.12
N PHE A 340 6.49 -3.22 -18.62
CA PHE A 340 7.49 -2.30 -19.17
C PHE A 340 7.38 -2.08 -20.68
N VAL A 341 6.30 -2.50 -21.37
CA VAL A 341 6.14 -2.29 -22.82
C VAL A 341 4.78 -1.71 -23.20
N VAL A 342 4.10 -1.05 -22.25
CA VAL A 342 2.72 -0.58 -22.45
C VAL A 342 2.47 0.87 -21.97
N TRP A 343 3.44 1.51 -21.33
CA TRP A 343 3.23 2.81 -20.66
C TRP A 343 2.73 3.94 -21.57
N LEU A 344 3.00 3.88 -22.88
CA LEU A 344 2.56 4.90 -23.83
C LEU A 344 1.03 5.02 -23.95
N HIS A 345 0.27 4.00 -23.56
CA HIS A 345 -1.20 4.08 -23.61
C HIS A 345 -1.79 5.21 -22.76
N HIS A 346 -1.03 5.76 -21.81
CA HIS A 346 -1.47 6.91 -21.00
C HIS A 346 -1.45 8.23 -21.76
N PHE A 347 -0.82 8.27 -22.94
CA PHE A 347 -0.66 9.50 -23.71
C PHE A 347 -0.78 9.26 -25.23
N PHE A 348 -1.65 8.34 -25.65
CA PHE A 348 -1.98 8.15 -27.09
C PHE A 348 -2.37 9.47 -27.80
N THR A 349 -2.95 10.41 -27.06
CA THR A 349 -3.39 11.73 -27.51
C THR A 349 -2.26 12.76 -27.67
N MET A 350 -1.01 12.41 -27.37
CA MET A 350 0.14 13.33 -27.44
C MET A 350 0.84 13.35 -28.81
N GLY A 351 0.17 12.85 -29.86
CA GLY A 351 0.62 13.01 -31.24
C GLY A 351 1.67 12.02 -31.74
N ALA A 352 1.90 10.90 -31.03
CA ALA A 352 2.75 9.83 -31.55
C ALA A 352 2.18 9.23 -32.86
N GLY A 353 3.06 8.71 -33.73
CA GLY A 353 2.66 8.13 -35.01
C GLY A 353 1.73 6.92 -34.86
N ALA A 354 0.89 6.68 -35.89
CA ALA A 354 -0.12 5.62 -35.86
C ALA A 354 0.45 4.23 -35.54
N SER A 355 1.63 3.88 -36.08
CA SER A 355 2.30 2.60 -35.82
C SER A 355 2.70 2.43 -34.35
N VAL A 356 3.14 3.52 -33.70
CA VAL A 356 3.51 3.51 -32.27
C VAL A 356 2.25 3.31 -31.41
N ASN A 357 1.20 4.08 -31.68
CA ASN A 357 -0.08 3.93 -30.99
C ASN A 357 -0.66 2.52 -31.17
N ALA A 358 -0.60 1.95 -32.38
CA ALA A 358 -1.07 0.59 -32.66
C ALA A 358 -0.25 -0.46 -31.89
N PHE A 359 1.08 -0.35 -31.87
CA PHE A 359 1.95 -1.27 -31.13
C PHE A 359 1.60 -1.28 -29.64
N PHE A 360 1.58 -0.11 -28.99
CA PHE A 360 1.30 0.00 -27.57
C PHE A 360 -0.15 -0.38 -27.24
N GLY A 361 -1.10 -0.10 -28.13
CA GLY A 361 -2.48 -0.57 -27.99
C GLY A 361 -2.59 -2.10 -27.99
N ILE A 362 -1.95 -2.76 -28.97
CA ILE A 362 -1.92 -4.23 -29.06
C ILE A 362 -1.21 -4.84 -27.85
N ALA A 363 -0.04 -4.31 -27.46
CA ALA A 363 0.70 -4.78 -26.30
C ALA A 363 -0.13 -4.68 -25.01
N THR A 364 -0.88 -3.58 -24.84
CA THR A 364 -1.78 -3.39 -23.69
C THR A 364 -2.92 -4.40 -23.69
N MET A 365 -3.52 -4.68 -24.86
CA MET A 365 -4.56 -5.72 -24.97
C MET A 365 -4.03 -7.11 -24.62
N ILE A 366 -2.78 -7.44 -24.99
CA ILE A 366 -2.16 -8.74 -24.67
C ILE A 366 -2.05 -8.96 -23.15
N ILE A 367 -1.80 -7.93 -22.35
CA ILE A 367 -1.71 -8.06 -20.88
C ILE A 367 -3.02 -8.51 -20.24
N SER A 368 -4.17 -8.26 -20.90
CA SER A 368 -5.46 -8.73 -20.40
C SER A 368 -5.55 -10.27 -20.34
N ILE A 369 -4.83 -10.99 -21.20
CA ILE A 369 -4.88 -12.46 -21.30
C ILE A 369 -4.34 -13.13 -20.02
N PRO A 370 -3.09 -12.85 -19.56
CA PRO A 370 -2.60 -13.37 -18.28
C PRO A 370 -3.54 -13.07 -17.11
N THR A 371 -4.15 -11.89 -17.08
CA THR A 371 -5.06 -11.48 -16.01
C THR A 371 -6.36 -12.27 -16.04
N GLY A 372 -6.96 -12.46 -17.23
CA GLY A 372 -8.15 -13.28 -17.42
C GLY A 372 -7.94 -14.73 -16.97
N VAL A 373 -6.79 -15.34 -17.31
CA VAL A 373 -6.44 -16.69 -16.86
C VAL A 373 -6.49 -16.81 -15.33
N LYS A 374 -6.09 -15.77 -14.58
CA LYS A 374 -6.16 -15.77 -13.10
C LYS A 374 -7.61 -15.84 -12.60
N ILE A 375 -8.50 -15.05 -13.18
CA ILE A 375 -9.94 -15.04 -12.83
C ILE A 375 -10.54 -16.44 -12.99
N PHE A 376 -10.29 -17.11 -14.11
CA PHE A 376 -10.76 -18.47 -14.33
C PHE A 376 -10.14 -19.48 -13.37
N ASN A 377 -8.86 -19.36 -13.05
CA ASN A 377 -8.21 -20.25 -12.07
C ASN A 377 -8.84 -20.12 -10.67
N TRP A 378 -9.22 -18.93 -10.23
CA TRP A 378 -9.95 -18.75 -8.96
C TRP A 378 -11.35 -19.38 -9.01
N LEU A 379 -12.09 -19.17 -10.11
CA LEU A 379 -13.40 -19.81 -10.32
C LEU A 379 -13.29 -21.34 -10.30
N PHE A 380 -12.31 -21.93 -10.98
CA PHE A 380 -12.08 -23.39 -10.98
C PHE A 380 -11.51 -23.93 -9.67
N THR A 381 -10.90 -23.08 -8.85
CA THR A 381 -10.52 -23.45 -7.48
C THR A 381 -11.76 -23.55 -6.59
N MET A 382 -12.71 -22.63 -6.71
CA MET A 382 -14.00 -22.71 -6.02
C MET A 382 -14.87 -23.87 -6.54
N TYR A 383 -14.80 -24.15 -7.85
CA TYR A 383 -15.53 -25.26 -8.47
C TYR A 383 -15.17 -26.61 -7.84
N LYS A 384 -16.19 -27.37 -7.43
CA LYS A 384 -16.07 -28.62 -6.66
C LYS A 384 -15.31 -28.49 -5.33
N GLY A 385 -15.11 -27.28 -4.82
CA GLY A 385 -14.66 -27.02 -3.46
C GLY A 385 -15.83 -26.98 -2.47
N ARG A 386 -15.52 -26.80 -1.19
CA ARG A 386 -16.52 -26.48 -0.14
C ARG A 386 -16.32 -25.03 0.28
N VAL A 387 -17.02 -24.13 -0.39
CA VAL A 387 -16.82 -22.69 -0.23
C VAL A 387 -17.48 -22.19 1.06
N GLU A 388 -16.67 -21.69 1.97
CA GLU A 388 -17.11 -21.04 3.20
C GLU A 388 -17.27 -19.53 2.98
N PHE A 389 -18.46 -18.99 3.25
CA PHE A 389 -18.78 -17.58 3.03
C PHE A 389 -18.31 -16.67 4.18
N SER A 390 -17.00 -16.67 4.45
CA SER A 390 -16.35 -15.74 5.38
C SER A 390 -16.30 -14.31 4.84
N ALA A 391 -16.05 -13.31 5.69
CA ALA A 391 -15.92 -11.92 5.28
C ALA A 391 -14.79 -11.73 4.23
N SER A 392 -13.66 -12.44 4.34
CA SER A 392 -12.60 -12.42 3.32
C SER A 392 -13.07 -12.95 1.95
N MET A 393 -13.94 -13.97 1.94
CA MET A 393 -14.55 -14.46 0.69
C MET A 393 -15.58 -13.49 0.13
N TRP A 394 -16.31 -12.73 0.96
CA TRP A 394 -17.21 -11.67 0.46
C TRP A 394 -16.43 -10.60 -0.30
N TRP A 395 -15.32 -10.12 0.25
CA TRP A 395 -14.41 -9.21 -0.46
C TRP A 395 -13.89 -9.80 -1.77
N THR A 396 -13.62 -11.10 -1.80
CA THR A 396 -13.17 -11.82 -3.00
C THR A 396 -14.27 -11.89 -4.06
N PHE A 397 -15.53 -12.14 -3.69
CA PHE A 397 -16.65 -12.11 -4.64
C PHE A 397 -16.88 -10.71 -5.19
N SER A 398 -16.86 -9.68 -4.34
CA SER A 398 -16.94 -8.29 -4.77
C SER A 398 -15.82 -7.93 -5.74
N PHE A 399 -14.59 -8.40 -5.48
CA PHE A 399 -13.47 -8.27 -6.40
C PHE A 399 -13.74 -8.90 -7.76
N LEU A 400 -14.14 -10.17 -7.81
CA LEU A 400 -14.34 -10.89 -9.08
C LEU A 400 -15.32 -10.16 -10.01
N ILE A 401 -16.41 -9.62 -9.45
CA ILE A 401 -17.41 -8.88 -10.22
C ILE A 401 -16.86 -7.52 -10.64
N THR A 402 -16.38 -6.73 -9.68
CA THR A 402 -15.95 -5.36 -9.89
C THR A 402 -14.78 -5.31 -10.86
N PHE A 403 -13.71 -6.06 -10.56
CA PHE A 403 -12.49 -6.09 -11.36
C PHE A 403 -12.72 -6.60 -12.79
N THR A 404 -13.67 -7.51 -13.02
CA THR A 404 -14.00 -7.95 -14.39
C THR A 404 -14.60 -6.81 -15.21
N ILE A 405 -15.50 -6.00 -14.61
CA ILE A 405 -16.07 -4.82 -15.26
C ILE A 405 -14.98 -3.76 -15.50
N GLY A 406 -14.16 -3.49 -14.50
CA GLY A 406 -13.02 -2.57 -14.63
C GLY A 406 -12.02 -3.02 -15.69
N GLY A 407 -11.66 -4.30 -15.72
CA GLY A 407 -10.75 -4.87 -16.72
C GLY A 407 -11.29 -4.75 -18.15
N MET A 408 -12.59 -5.00 -18.35
CA MET A 408 -13.26 -4.83 -19.64
C MET A 408 -13.16 -3.38 -20.14
N THR A 409 -13.45 -2.39 -19.29
CA THR A 409 -13.33 -0.97 -19.67
C THR A 409 -11.88 -0.54 -19.92
N GLY A 410 -10.91 -1.17 -19.27
CA GLY A 410 -9.48 -0.95 -19.53
C GLY A 410 -9.05 -1.44 -20.90
N VAL A 411 -9.56 -2.59 -21.33
CA VAL A 411 -9.34 -3.10 -22.69
C VAL A 411 -9.93 -2.15 -23.74
N MET A 412 -11.08 -1.50 -23.45
CA MET A 412 -11.61 -0.46 -24.33
C MET A 412 -10.67 0.75 -24.45
N LEU A 413 -10.10 1.20 -23.32
CA LEU A 413 -9.13 2.30 -23.29
C LEU A 413 -7.78 1.95 -23.93
N ALA A 414 -7.44 0.66 -24.03
CA ALA A 414 -6.27 0.20 -24.75
C ALA A 414 -6.37 0.38 -26.28
N VAL A 415 -7.58 0.60 -26.81
CA VAL A 415 -7.81 0.87 -28.24
C VAL A 415 -7.60 2.36 -28.51
N PRO A 416 -6.56 2.79 -29.26
CA PRO A 416 -6.25 4.21 -29.41
C PRO A 416 -7.41 5.04 -29.98
N ALA A 417 -8.16 4.48 -30.94
CA ALA A 417 -9.31 5.15 -31.54
C ALA A 417 -10.44 5.45 -30.53
N ALA A 418 -10.72 4.52 -29.61
CA ALA A 418 -11.67 4.77 -28.53
C ALA A 418 -11.08 5.70 -27.47
N ASN A 419 -9.79 5.54 -27.16
CA ASN A 419 -9.11 6.40 -26.21
C ASN A 419 -9.09 7.88 -26.66
N PHE A 420 -9.03 8.20 -27.95
CA PHE A 420 -9.06 9.60 -28.41
C PHE A 420 -10.30 10.37 -27.94
N VAL A 421 -11.46 9.71 -27.79
CA VAL A 421 -12.69 10.35 -27.31
C VAL A 421 -12.92 10.16 -25.81
N LEU A 422 -12.32 9.13 -25.20
CA LEU A 422 -12.48 8.83 -23.76
C LEU A 422 -11.33 9.39 -22.90
N HIS A 423 -10.20 9.76 -23.50
CA HIS A 423 -9.01 10.22 -22.78
C HIS A 423 -9.33 11.46 -21.94
N ASN A 424 -8.96 11.40 -20.66
CA ASN A 424 -9.26 12.43 -19.66
C ASN A 424 -10.76 12.74 -19.43
N SER A 425 -11.69 11.98 -20.03
CA SER A 425 -13.08 12.01 -19.60
C SER A 425 -13.23 11.31 -18.25
N LEU A 426 -14.39 11.48 -17.61
CA LEU A 426 -14.72 10.74 -16.40
C LEU A 426 -14.71 9.21 -16.59
N PHE A 427 -14.74 8.71 -17.83
CA PHE A 427 -14.63 7.29 -18.13
C PHE A 427 -13.30 6.70 -17.63
N VAL A 428 -12.19 7.43 -17.80
CA VAL A 428 -10.86 7.00 -17.31
C VAL A 428 -10.85 6.94 -15.78
N ILE A 429 -11.48 7.92 -15.12
CA ILE A 429 -11.58 7.96 -13.65
C ILE A 429 -12.40 6.77 -13.16
N ALA A 430 -13.56 6.50 -13.79
CA ALA A 430 -14.39 5.35 -13.44
C ALA A 430 -13.66 4.02 -13.65
N HIS A 431 -12.98 3.84 -14.79
CA HIS A 431 -12.17 2.66 -15.08
C HIS A 431 -11.10 2.43 -14.00
N PHE A 432 -10.27 3.43 -13.74
CA PHE A 432 -9.15 3.29 -12.82
C PHE A 432 -9.60 3.04 -11.37
N HIS A 433 -10.64 3.73 -10.90
CA HIS A 433 -11.20 3.49 -9.57
C HIS A 433 -11.80 2.09 -9.46
N ASN A 434 -12.38 1.56 -10.54
CA ASN A 434 -12.93 0.23 -10.57
C ASN A 434 -11.85 -0.85 -10.37
N VAL A 435 -10.70 -0.72 -11.05
CA VAL A 435 -9.60 -1.68 -10.91
C VAL A 435 -8.79 -1.48 -9.63
N ILE A 436 -8.62 -0.26 -9.12
CA ILE A 436 -7.87 -0.01 -7.88
C ILE A 436 -8.71 -0.30 -6.64
N ILE A 437 -9.95 0.18 -6.55
CA ILE A 437 -10.79 -0.09 -5.38
C ILE A 437 -11.21 -1.57 -5.40
N GLY A 438 -11.81 -2.02 -6.50
CA GLY A 438 -12.32 -3.38 -6.63
C GLY A 438 -11.22 -4.44 -6.68
N GLY A 439 -10.06 -4.12 -7.26
CA GLY A 439 -8.92 -5.02 -7.36
C GLY A 439 -8.00 -4.96 -6.15
N ALA A 440 -7.31 -3.83 -5.99
CA ALA A 440 -6.27 -3.67 -4.97
C ALA A 440 -6.87 -3.52 -3.56
N LEU A 441 -7.67 -2.48 -3.32
CA LEU A 441 -8.15 -2.15 -1.96
C LEU A 441 -9.04 -3.25 -1.36
N PHE A 442 -9.97 -3.82 -2.13
CA PHE A 442 -10.78 -4.97 -1.67
C PHE A 442 -9.90 -6.20 -1.38
N GLY A 443 -8.83 -6.41 -2.15
CA GLY A 443 -7.83 -7.44 -1.85
C GLY A 443 -7.10 -7.18 -0.55
N TYR A 444 -6.76 -5.92 -0.27
CA TYR A 444 -6.12 -5.53 0.99
C TYR A 444 -7.06 -5.72 2.18
N PHE A 445 -8.36 -5.43 2.06
CA PHE A 445 -9.36 -5.72 3.10
C PHE A 445 -9.60 -7.22 3.29
N ALA A 446 -9.58 -8.00 2.21
CA ALA A 446 -9.62 -9.46 2.29
C ALA A 446 -8.39 -10.00 3.06
N GLY A 447 -7.20 -9.49 2.75
CA GLY A 447 -5.94 -9.84 3.41
C GLY A 447 -5.89 -9.40 4.86
N LEU A 448 -6.33 -8.16 5.16
CA LEU A 448 -6.48 -7.65 6.51
C LEU A 448 -7.37 -8.58 7.32
N THR A 449 -8.54 -8.93 6.82
CA THR A 449 -9.50 -9.80 7.52
C THR A 449 -8.95 -11.22 7.69
N TYR A 450 -8.30 -11.76 6.65
CA TYR A 450 -7.75 -13.11 6.65
C TYR A 450 -6.58 -13.27 7.64
N TRP A 451 -5.63 -12.34 7.64
CA TRP A 451 -4.44 -12.40 8.47
C TRP A 451 -4.51 -11.59 9.77
N PHE A 452 -5.64 -10.94 10.07
CA PHE A 452 -5.83 -10.22 11.35
C PHE A 452 -5.50 -11.07 12.58
N PRO A 453 -5.95 -12.35 12.69
CA PRO A 453 -5.62 -13.18 13.84
C PRO A 453 -4.13 -13.47 13.94
N LYS A 454 -3.44 -13.62 12.80
CA LYS A 454 -2.00 -13.85 12.78
C LYS A 454 -1.23 -12.63 13.28
N ALA A 455 -1.70 -11.42 12.98
CA ALA A 455 -1.05 -10.19 13.43
C ALA A 455 -1.39 -9.82 14.89
N THR A 456 -2.59 -10.12 15.37
CA THR A 456 -3.12 -9.59 16.64
C THR A 456 -3.51 -10.64 17.69
N GLY A 457 -3.62 -11.91 17.31
CA GLY A 457 -4.00 -13.02 18.19
C GLY A 457 -5.50 -13.28 18.32
N PHE A 458 -6.37 -12.53 17.65
CA PHE A 458 -7.83 -12.73 17.71
C PHE A 458 -8.51 -12.46 16.37
N LYS A 459 -9.70 -13.02 16.18
CA LYS A 459 -10.50 -12.87 14.95
C LYS A 459 -11.27 -11.56 14.94
N LEU A 460 -11.43 -10.98 13.75
CA LEU A 460 -12.35 -9.85 13.56
C LEU A 460 -13.82 -10.33 13.60
N ASN A 461 -14.71 -9.43 13.97
CA ASN A 461 -16.15 -9.67 13.94
C ASN A 461 -16.63 -9.88 12.49
N GLU A 462 -17.07 -11.10 12.18
CA GLU A 462 -17.52 -11.51 10.85
C GLU A 462 -18.74 -10.74 10.35
N LYS A 463 -19.70 -10.43 11.24
CA LYS A 463 -20.95 -9.74 10.87
C LYS A 463 -20.66 -8.33 10.35
N TRP A 464 -19.88 -7.56 11.08
CA TRP A 464 -19.53 -6.20 10.70
C TRP A 464 -18.59 -6.15 9.49
N GLY A 465 -17.72 -7.15 9.31
CA GLY A 465 -16.92 -7.29 8.08
C GLY A 465 -17.77 -7.47 6.83
N LYS A 466 -18.81 -8.31 6.90
CA LYS A 466 -19.76 -8.51 5.79
C LYS A 466 -20.59 -7.25 5.52
N ILE A 467 -21.06 -6.58 6.57
CA ILE A 467 -21.79 -5.30 6.45
C ILE A 467 -20.91 -4.25 5.75
N SER A 468 -19.66 -4.10 6.19
CA SER A 468 -18.71 -3.19 5.56
C SER A 468 -18.51 -3.53 4.09
N CYS A 469 -18.26 -4.81 3.76
CA CYS A 469 -18.11 -5.26 2.37
C CYS A 469 -19.31 -4.90 1.48
N VAL A 470 -20.53 -5.09 1.96
CA VAL A 470 -21.75 -4.74 1.19
C VAL A 470 -21.84 -3.24 0.97
N LEU A 471 -21.68 -2.44 2.02
CA LEU A 471 -21.76 -0.98 1.94
C LEU A 471 -20.69 -0.41 1.00
N TRP A 472 -19.46 -0.92 1.08
CA TRP A 472 -18.38 -0.58 0.15
C TRP A 472 -18.72 -0.97 -1.28
N SER A 473 -19.19 -2.20 -1.51
CA SER A 473 -19.43 -2.71 -2.85
C SER A 473 -20.60 -1.98 -3.52
N VAL A 474 -21.75 -1.90 -2.84
CA VAL A 474 -22.94 -1.19 -3.34
C VAL A 474 -22.64 0.29 -3.50
N GLY A 475 -22.01 0.92 -2.50
CA GLY A 475 -21.62 2.32 -2.57
C GLY A 475 -20.65 2.59 -3.73
N PHE A 476 -19.69 1.70 -3.98
CA PHE A 476 -18.79 1.79 -5.12
C PHE A 476 -19.54 1.78 -6.46
N PHE A 477 -20.47 0.83 -6.67
CA PHE A 477 -21.24 0.77 -7.92
C PHE A 477 -22.11 2.01 -8.10
N VAL A 478 -22.81 2.47 -7.04
CA VAL A 478 -23.63 3.69 -7.08
C VAL A 478 -22.76 4.94 -7.31
N ALA A 479 -21.54 4.97 -6.79
CA ALA A 479 -20.62 6.09 -6.95
C ALA A 479 -20.02 6.18 -8.37
N PHE A 480 -19.58 5.05 -8.94
CA PHE A 480 -18.73 5.05 -10.13
C PHE A 480 -19.43 4.59 -11.43
N MET A 481 -20.56 3.89 -11.36
CA MET A 481 -21.33 3.57 -12.58
C MET A 481 -21.91 4.81 -13.27
N PRO A 482 -22.48 5.80 -12.54
CA PRO A 482 -22.89 7.07 -13.15
C PRO A 482 -21.72 7.83 -13.79
N VAL A 483 -20.52 7.70 -13.23
CA VAL A 483 -19.30 8.37 -13.69
C VAL A 483 -18.84 7.81 -15.05
N TYR A 484 -19.05 6.52 -15.33
CA TYR A 484 -18.85 6.00 -16.70
C TYR A 484 -19.77 6.68 -17.71
N VAL A 485 -21.05 6.84 -17.37
CA VAL A 485 -22.05 7.48 -18.25
C VAL A 485 -21.71 8.96 -18.44
N LEU A 486 -21.35 9.67 -17.38
CA LEU A 486 -20.87 11.06 -17.48
C LEU A 486 -19.65 11.19 -18.41
N GLY A 487 -18.74 10.21 -18.35
CA GLY A 487 -17.57 10.14 -19.24
C GLY A 487 -17.94 9.97 -20.71
N PHE A 488 -19.02 9.25 -21.02
CA PHE A 488 -19.57 9.16 -22.38
C PHE A 488 -20.32 10.43 -22.79
N ASN A 489 -20.97 11.11 -21.84
CA ASN A 489 -21.68 12.37 -22.06
C ASN A 489 -20.76 13.60 -22.14
N GLY A 490 -19.44 13.39 -22.24
CA GLY A 490 -18.46 14.45 -22.46
C GLY A 490 -17.94 15.15 -21.20
N MET A 491 -18.33 14.74 -19.99
CA MET A 491 -17.80 15.34 -18.77
C MET A 491 -16.32 14.96 -18.59
N THR A 492 -15.45 15.96 -18.52
CA THR A 492 -14.01 15.77 -18.33
C THR A 492 -13.63 15.74 -16.86
N ARG A 493 -12.46 15.18 -16.57
CA ARG A 493 -11.88 15.13 -15.22
C ARG A 493 -11.49 16.53 -14.72
N ARG A 494 -11.41 16.68 -13.39
CA ARG A 494 -10.85 17.85 -12.68
C ARG A 494 -11.62 19.17 -12.87
N LEU A 495 -12.88 19.10 -13.27
CA LEU A 495 -13.76 20.27 -13.28
C LEU A 495 -14.29 20.56 -11.87
N SER A 496 -14.00 21.75 -11.37
CA SER A 496 -14.63 22.30 -10.16
C SER A 496 -15.96 22.98 -10.48
N SER A 497 -16.04 23.73 -11.59
CA SER A 497 -17.26 24.37 -12.09
C SER A 497 -18.06 23.41 -12.97
N ILE A 498 -19.38 23.34 -12.77
CA ILE A 498 -20.29 22.48 -13.51
C ILE A 498 -21.29 23.33 -14.28
N GLU A 499 -21.01 23.57 -15.56
CA GLU A 499 -21.85 24.40 -16.43
C GLU A 499 -23.04 23.65 -17.03
N ASN A 500 -22.92 22.35 -17.27
CA ASN A 500 -23.98 21.55 -17.89
C ASN A 500 -24.95 21.00 -16.83
N PRO A 501 -26.21 21.48 -16.77
CA PRO A 501 -27.17 21.02 -15.75
C PRO A 501 -27.63 19.57 -15.96
N GLU A 502 -27.50 19.02 -17.16
CA GLU A 502 -27.91 17.63 -17.46
C GLU A 502 -27.06 16.60 -16.71
N TRP A 503 -25.87 16.98 -16.25
CA TRP A 503 -24.99 16.12 -15.47
C TRP A 503 -25.41 16.02 -14.00
N ALA A 504 -26.22 16.95 -13.50
CA ALA A 504 -26.59 17.05 -12.09
C ALA A 504 -27.17 15.73 -11.52
N PRO A 505 -28.15 15.05 -12.16
CA PRO A 505 -28.71 13.82 -11.61
C PRO A 505 -27.67 12.74 -11.36
N LEU A 506 -26.74 12.53 -12.30
CA LEU A 506 -25.69 11.52 -12.17
C LEU A 506 -24.64 11.91 -11.13
N LEU A 507 -24.34 13.20 -10.98
CA LEU A 507 -23.43 13.70 -9.94
C LEU A 507 -24.01 13.53 -8.53
N TRP A 508 -25.31 13.77 -8.33
CA TRP A 508 -25.99 13.52 -7.06
C TRP A 508 -26.07 12.03 -6.71
N ILE A 509 -26.33 11.16 -7.69
CA ILE A 509 -26.26 9.70 -7.49
C ILE A 509 -24.83 9.30 -7.09
N ALA A 510 -23.81 9.82 -7.78
CA ALA A 510 -22.42 9.53 -7.47
C ALA A 510 -22.04 9.96 -6.04
N ALA A 511 -22.49 11.15 -5.61
CA ALA A 511 -22.30 11.65 -4.25
C ALA A 511 -23.00 10.78 -3.20
N ALA A 512 -24.24 10.33 -3.47
CA ALA A 512 -24.95 9.39 -2.60
C ALA A 512 -24.20 8.04 -2.47
N GLY A 513 -23.62 7.54 -3.57
CA GLY A 513 -22.76 6.36 -3.56
C GLY A 513 -21.53 6.53 -2.65
N VAL A 514 -20.89 7.70 -2.69
CA VAL A 514 -19.79 8.02 -1.74
C VAL A 514 -20.28 8.06 -0.30
N GLY A 515 -21.50 8.55 -0.04
CA GLY A 515 -22.14 8.45 1.27
C GLY A 515 -22.29 7.01 1.78
N LEU A 516 -22.68 6.07 0.90
CA LEU A 516 -22.72 4.64 1.24
C LEU A 516 -21.33 4.07 1.51
N VAL A 517 -20.31 4.47 0.75
CA VAL A 517 -18.92 4.10 1.03
C VAL A 517 -18.47 4.63 2.39
N ALA A 518 -18.88 5.85 2.78
CA ALA A 518 -18.57 6.41 4.09
C ALA A 518 -19.16 5.55 5.23
N LEU A 519 -20.38 5.05 5.06
CA LEU A 519 -20.98 4.08 5.98
C LEU A 519 -20.20 2.75 6.00
N GLY A 520 -19.66 2.32 4.86
CA GLY A 520 -18.78 1.15 4.77
C GLY A 520 -17.47 1.32 5.53
N VAL A 521 -16.83 2.50 5.41
CA VAL A 521 -15.64 2.88 6.21
C VAL A 521 -15.99 2.87 7.69
N ALA A 522 -17.09 3.52 8.09
CA ALA A 522 -17.53 3.55 9.49
C ALA A 522 -17.80 2.14 10.04
N ALA A 523 -18.43 1.26 9.26
CA ALA A 523 -18.64 -0.14 9.62
C ALA A 523 -17.31 -0.91 9.78
N GLN A 524 -16.29 -0.63 8.97
CA GLN A 524 -14.97 -1.23 9.08
C GLN A 524 -14.25 -0.80 10.36
N VAL A 525 -14.33 0.50 10.71
CA VAL A 525 -13.78 1.03 11.96
C VAL A 525 -14.48 0.41 13.17
N TRP A 526 -15.81 0.35 13.10
CA TRP A 526 -16.62 -0.28 14.14
C TRP A 526 -16.32 -1.78 14.29
N GLN A 527 -16.08 -2.49 13.17
CA GLN A 527 -15.62 -3.89 13.19
C GLN A 527 -14.32 -4.03 13.98
N ILE A 528 -13.32 -3.18 13.72
CA ILE A 528 -12.04 -3.23 14.44
C ILE A 528 -12.26 -2.93 15.93
N PHE A 529 -13.02 -1.87 16.25
CA PHE A 529 -13.31 -1.48 17.63
C PHE A 529 -13.98 -2.60 18.44
N ILE A 530 -15.07 -3.18 17.92
CA ILE A 530 -15.81 -4.24 18.62
C ILE A 530 -14.95 -5.50 18.79
N SER A 531 -14.09 -5.81 17.81
CA SER A 531 -13.17 -6.94 17.89
C SER A 531 -12.09 -6.72 18.95
N ILE A 532 -11.56 -5.50 19.10
CA ILE A 532 -10.57 -5.16 20.14
C ILE A 532 -11.21 -5.20 21.54
N ARG A 533 -12.46 -4.76 21.67
CA ARG A 533 -13.23 -4.79 22.92
C ARG A 533 -13.46 -6.24 23.38
N ASP A 534 -13.93 -7.08 22.46
CA ASP A 534 -14.33 -8.47 22.71
C ASP A 534 -13.19 -9.46 22.38
N ARG A 535 -11.93 -8.99 22.41
CA ARG A 535 -10.77 -9.77 21.95
C ARG A 535 -10.55 -11.07 22.71
N LYS A 536 -10.94 -11.11 23.99
CA LYS A 536 -10.76 -12.29 24.86
C LYS A 536 -11.66 -13.45 24.44
N ASP A 537 -12.81 -13.16 23.84
CA ASP A 537 -13.81 -14.15 23.45
C ASP A 537 -13.53 -14.71 22.05
N ASN A 538 -12.63 -14.07 21.29
CA ASN A 538 -12.35 -14.37 19.88
C ASN A 538 -10.87 -14.71 19.63
N LEU A 539 -10.15 -15.15 20.67
CA LEU A 539 -8.74 -15.53 20.58
C LEU A 539 -8.53 -16.70 19.62
N ASP A 540 -7.43 -16.64 18.86
CA ASP A 540 -6.92 -17.78 18.12
C ASP A 540 -5.96 -18.57 19.03
N THR A 541 -6.44 -19.68 19.59
CA THR A 541 -5.69 -20.50 20.54
C THR A 541 -4.68 -21.44 19.88
N THR A 542 -4.93 -21.79 18.61
CA THR A 542 -4.15 -22.82 17.90
C THR A 542 -3.10 -22.23 16.97
N GLY A 543 -3.29 -21.00 16.51
CA GLY A 543 -2.45 -20.41 15.45
C GLY A 543 -2.98 -20.66 14.04
N ASP A 544 -4.00 -21.50 13.89
CA ASP A 544 -4.64 -21.88 12.62
C ASP A 544 -6.18 -21.73 12.72
N PRO A 545 -6.70 -20.50 12.66
CA PRO A 545 -8.11 -20.22 12.91
C PRO A 545 -9.02 -20.62 11.74
N TRP A 546 -8.44 -20.93 10.58
CA TRP A 546 -9.12 -21.15 9.30
C TRP A 546 -8.86 -22.53 8.71
N ASN A 547 -8.09 -23.39 9.39
CA ASN A 547 -7.54 -24.61 8.81
C ASN A 547 -6.74 -24.32 7.51
N GLY A 548 -5.89 -23.29 7.57
CA GLY A 548 -5.06 -22.78 6.49
C GLY A 548 -4.07 -23.80 5.93
N ARG A 549 -3.48 -23.48 4.78
CA ARG A 549 -2.69 -24.44 3.98
C ARG A 549 -1.19 -24.20 4.02
N THR A 550 -0.78 -22.97 4.33
CA THR A 550 0.57 -22.43 4.23
C THR A 550 1.23 -22.22 5.61
N LEU A 551 2.55 -21.99 5.62
CA LEU A 551 3.39 -22.04 6.83
C LEU A 551 3.11 -20.97 7.89
N GLU A 552 2.52 -19.83 7.53
CA GLU A 552 2.14 -18.79 8.50
C GLU A 552 1.12 -19.31 9.52
N TRP A 553 0.32 -20.32 9.15
CA TRP A 553 -0.65 -20.97 10.03
C TRP A 553 -0.03 -22.08 10.90
N ALA A 554 1.25 -22.39 10.72
CA ALA A 554 1.96 -23.37 11.54
C ALA A 554 2.55 -22.78 12.83
N THR A 555 2.52 -21.44 12.98
CA THR A 555 3.01 -20.73 14.16
C THR A 555 1.85 -20.34 15.08
N SER A 556 2.15 -19.95 16.31
CA SER A 556 1.18 -19.30 17.19
C SER A 556 0.59 -18.00 16.59
N SER A 557 -0.48 -17.50 17.21
CA SER A 557 -1.13 -16.23 16.88
C SER A 557 -1.19 -15.33 18.13
N PRO A 558 -0.45 -14.20 18.17
CA PRO A 558 0.59 -13.82 17.21
C PRO A 558 1.81 -14.76 17.25
N PRO A 559 2.64 -14.81 16.18
CA PRO A 559 3.89 -15.57 16.17
C PRO A 559 4.90 -15.00 17.18
N PRO A 560 5.80 -15.83 17.72
CA PRO A 560 6.91 -15.32 18.53
C PRO A 560 7.83 -14.43 17.68
N PHE A 561 8.66 -13.62 18.35
CA PHE A 561 9.53 -12.65 17.66
C PHE A 561 10.52 -13.29 16.69
N TYR A 562 10.89 -14.57 16.89
CA TYR A 562 11.76 -15.36 16.00
C TYR A 562 11.00 -16.19 14.94
N ASN A 563 9.67 -16.10 14.88
CA ASN A 563 8.75 -16.87 14.04
C ASN A 563 8.78 -18.40 14.29
N PHE A 564 9.85 -19.06 13.85
CA PHE A 564 10.02 -20.51 13.91
C PHE A 564 11.23 -20.88 14.78
N ALA A 565 10.96 -21.60 15.88
CA ALA A 565 12.03 -22.10 16.75
C ALA A 565 12.96 -23.07 15.99
N THR A 566 12.39 -23.98 15.21
CA THR A 566 13.10 -24.87 14.29
C THR A 566 12.63 -24.59 12.86
N LEU A 567 13.57 -24.42 11.93
CA LEU A 567 13.23 -24.17 10.54
C LEU A 567 12.46 -25.37 9.94
N PRO A 568 11.32 -25.13 9.26
CA PRO A 568 10.57 -26.20 8.62
C PRO A 568 11.37 -26.80 7.46
N LYS A 569 11.20 -28.11 7.23
CA LYS A 569 11.67 -28.79 6.02
C LYS A 569 10.48 -28.94 5.08
N ILE A 570 10.64 -28.54 3.82
CA ILE A 570 9.52 -28.49 2.86
C ILE A 570 9.47 -29.76 2.01
N HIS A 571 8.27 -30.32 1.89
CA HIS A 571 7.97 -31.55 1.16
C HIS A 571 6.93 -31.32 0.06
N ASP A 572 5.90 -30.51 0.35
CA ASP A 572 4.83 -30.17 -0.59
C ASP A 572 4.71 -28.63 -0.73
N ARG A 573 3.96 -28.17 -1.74
CA ARG A 573 3.65 -26.76 -1.95
C ARG A 573 2.76 -26.21 -0.82
N ASP A 574 1.79 -26.99 -0.38
CA ASP A 574 0.88 -26.62 0.70
C ASP A 574 1.39 -27.26 2.02
N GLU A 575 2.59 -26.85 2.46
CA GLU A 575 3.36 -27.58 3.49
C GLU A 575 2.60 -27.77 4.81
N HIS A 576 1.91 -26.75 5.33
CA HIS A 576 1.18 -26.89 6.60
C HIS A 576 0.03 -27.88 6.48
N HIS A 577 -0.66 -27.88 5.33
CA HIS A 577 -1.69 -28.88 5.06
C HIS A 577 -1.11 -30.30 4.97
N TYR A 578 0.01 -30.47 4.25
CA TYR A 578 0.72 -31.75 4.14
C TYR A 578 1.12 -32.28 5.53
N ARG A 579 1.67 -31.41 6.38
CA ARG A 579 2.06 -31.76 7.76
C ARG A 579 0.86 -32.19 8.61
N LYS A 580 -0.30 -31.54 8.46
CA LYS A 580 -1.54 -31.95 9.15
C LYS A 580 -2.02 -33.34 8.71
N GLU A 581 -1.99 -33.63 7.41
CA GLU A 581 -2.43 -34.92 6.87
C GLU A 581 -1.51 -36.09 7.26
N HIS A 582 -0.22 -35.83 7.48
CA HIS A 582 0.79 -36.86 7.79
C HIS A 582 1.17 -36.92 9.29
N GLY A 583 0.43 -36.25 10.16
CA GLY A 583 0.72 -36.24 11.61
C GLY A 583 2.06 -35.59 11.98
N MET A 584 2.57 -34.69 11.13
CA MET A 584 3.83 -33.96 11.34
C MET A 584 3.62 -32.50 11.79
N ALA A 585 2.36 -32.08 11.93
CA ALA A 585 1.99 -30.78 12.46
C ALA A 585 2.12 -30.77 13.99
N TYR A 586 2.54 -29.64 14.56
CA TYR A 586 2.63 -29.43 16.01
C TYR A 586 3.47 -30.47 16.75
N VAL A 587 4.54 -30.98 16.15
CA VAL A 587 5.47 -31.93 16.80
C VAL A 587 6.52 -31.16 17.60
N LYS A 588 6.66 -31.47 18.89
CA LYS A 588 7.74 -30.94 19.73
C LYS A 588 9.09 -31.45 19.21
N PRO A 589 10.05 -30.58 18.88
CA PRO A 589 11.39 -31.01 18.47
C PRO A 589 12.13 -31.67 19.64
N GLU A 590 13.00 -32.64 19.34
CA GLU A 590 13.82 -33.34 20.35
C GLU A 590 14.69 -32.37 21.17
N ARG A 591 15.21 -31.32 20.52
CA ARG A 591 16.06 -30.31 21.16
C ARG A 591 15.95 -28.96 20.46
N TYR A 592 15.71 -27.91 21.25
CA TYR A 592 15.81 -26.53 20.77
C TYR A 592 17.27 -26.05 20.72
N LYS A 593 17.53 -25.09 19.84
CA LYS A 593 18.84 -24.45 19.65
C LYS A 593 18.73 -22.96 19.97
N GLN A 594 19.85 -22.35 20.36
CA GLN A 594 19.92 -20.90 20.47
C GLN A 594 19.60 -20.24 19.12
N ILE A 595 18.92 -19.10 19.17
CA ILE A 595 18.45 -18.39 17.98
C ILE A 595 19.17 -17.04 17.91
N HIS A 596 19.91 -16.82 16.83
CA HIS A 596 20.48 -15.51 16.51
C HIS A 596 19.38 -14.58 16.02
N MET A 597 19.29 -13.37 16.60
CA MET A 597 18.31 -12.35 16.26
C MET A 597 18.95 -10.95 16.18
N PRO A 598 18.46 -10.08 15.29
CA PRO A 598 18.89 -8.68 15.23
C PRO A 598 18.34 -7.87 16.41
N LYS A 599 19.12 -6.90 16.90
CA LYS A 599 18.67 -5.94 17.91
C LYS A 599 17.86 -4.80 17.30
N ASN A 600 17.01 -4.21 18.14
CA ASN A 600 16.34 -2.95 17.84
C ASN A 600 17.37 -1.82 17.63
N THR A 601 17.02 -0.86 16.79
CA THR A 601 17.92 0.22 16.35
C THR A 601 17.22 1.56 16.32
N TRP A 602 17.90 2.58 16.83
CA TRP A 602 17.46 3.98 16.79
C TRP A 602 17.70 4.63 15.43
N ALA A 603 18.63 4.09 14.63
CA ALA A 603 19.17 4.77 13.46
C ALA A 603 18.12 5.03 12.37
N GLY A 604 17.17 4.11 12.17
CA GLY A 604 16.10 4.28 11.18
C GLY A 604 15.22 5.51 11.47
N VAL A 605 14.85 5.71 12.74
CA VAL A 605 14.05 6.86 13.20
C VAL A 605 14.83 8.16 13.00
N VAL A 606 16.09 8.20 13.44
CA VAL A 606 16.88 9.44 13.45
C VAL A 606 17.29 9.88 12.05
N ILE A 607 17.71 8.96 11.17
CA ILE A 607 18.04 9.28 9.78
C ILE A 607 16.80 9.88 9.09
N SER A 608 15.64 9.26 9.25
CA SER A 608 14.40 9.75 8.64
C SER A 608 13.90 11.06 9.25
N ALA A 609 14.13 11.31 10.54
CA ALA A 609 13.84 12.60 11.17
C ALA A 609 14.70 13.72 10.56
N PHE A 610 16.00 13.48 10.34
CA PHE A 610 16.84 14.43 9.63
C PHE A 610 16.45 14.56 8.14
N SER A 611 15.97 13.49 7.50
CA SER A 611 15.42 13.55 6.14
C SER A 611 14.14 14.39 6.06
N LEU A 612 13.28 14.34 7.07
CA LEU A 612 12.10 15.19 7.18
C LEU A 612 12.50 16.67 7.28
N VAL A 613 13.46 16.98 8.17
CA VAL A 613 14.01 18.33 8.32
C VAL A 613 14.62 18.82 7.01
N PHE A 614 15.39 17.97 6.33
CA PHE A 614 15.98 18.25 5.04
C PHE A 614 14.94 18.56 3.95
N GLY A 615 13.90 17.71 3.82
CA GLY A 615 12.83 17.92 2.85
C GLY A 615 12.04 19.20 3.13
N PHE A 616 11.65 19.44 4.38
CA PHE A 616 10.95 20.65 4.79
C PHE A 616 11.82 21.91 4.54
N ALA A 617 13.11 21.83 4.83
CA ALA A 617 14.05 22.92 4.59
C ALA A 617 14.15 23.28 3.10
N PHE A 618 14.20 22.29 2.22
CA PHE A 618 14.23 22.53 0.77
C PHE A 618 12.95 23.21 0.28
N VAL A 619 11.77 22.69 0.67
CA VAL A 619 10.46 23.28 0.34
C VAL A 619 10.42 24.77 0.66
N TRP A 620 10.95 25.15 1.82
CA TRP A 620 10.94 26.52 2.31
C TRP A 620 12.21 27.33 2.00
N HIS A 621 13.16 26.77 1.24
CA HIS A 621 14.44 27.40 0.90
C HIS A 621 15.28 27.83 2.13
N ILE A 622 15.26 27.03 3.20
CA ILE A 622 16.00 27.28 4.45
C ILE A 622 17.37 26.58 4.40
N TRP A 623 18.34 27.20 3.74
CA TRP A 623 19.60 26.55 3.35
C TRP A 623 20.48 26.05 4.50
N TRP A 624 20.55 26.76 5.64
CA TRP A 624 21.30 26.27 6.79
C TRP A 624 20.68 24.98 7.36
N MET A 625 19.35 24.88 7.33
CA MET A 625 18.62 23.70 7.81
C MET A 625 18.72 22.53 6.83
N VAL A 626 18.86 22.80 5.52
CA VAL A 626 19.24 21.79 4.52
C VAL A 626 20.60 21.17 4.88
N ILE A 627 21.61 22.00 5.18
CA ILE A 627 22.94 21.51 5.58
C ILE A 627 22.86 20.68 6.86
N VAL A 628 22.15 21.16 7.88
CA VAL A 628 21.96 20.43 9.15
C VAL A 628 21.25 19.10 8.93
N GLY A 629 20.18 19.07 8.14
CA GLY A 629 19.46 17.85 7.79
C GLY A 629 20.37 16.85 7.07
N PHE A 630 21.12 17.31 6.06
CA PHE A 630 22.04 16.45 5.31
C PHE A 630 23.17 15.89 6.18
N VAL A 631 23.88 16.75 6.92
CA VAL A 631 24.96 16.35 7.82
C VAL A 631 24.43 15.44 8.93
N GLY A 632 23.25 15.70 9.46
CA GLY A 632 22.58 14.86 10.45
C GLY A 632 22.26 13.46 9.92
N MET A 633 21.72 13.35 8.71
CA MET A 633 21.48 12.05 8.05
C MET A 633 22.77 11.25 7.87
N ILE A 634 23.80 11.86 7.28
CA ILE A 634 25.09 11.21 7.00
C ILE A 634 25.82 10.87 8.31
N GLY A 635 25.82 11.79 9.27
CA GLY A 635 26.42 11.58 10.59
C GLY A 635 25.76 10.44 11.36
N ALA A 636 24.42 10.37 11.37
CA ALA A 636 23.69 9.26 11.99
C ALA A 636 23.98 7.92 11.31
N TRP A 637 24.06 7.90 9.97
CA TRP A 637 24.42 6.70 9.23
C TRP A 637 25.85 6.24 9.52
N ILE A 638 26.81 7.17 9.53
CA ILE A 638 28.20 6.89 9.91
C ILE A 638 28.23 6.35 11.34
N ALA A 639 27.62 7.02 12.32
CA ALA A 639 27.60 6.56 13.71
C ALA A 639 27.04 5.14 13.84
N TYR A 640 25.94 4.82 13.16
CA TYR A 640 25.38 3.46 13.14
C TYR A 640 26.31 2.43 12.47
N SER A 641 27.09 2.83 11.48
CA SER A 641 28.07 1.93 10.84
C SER A 641 29.18 1.48 11.79
N PHE A 642 29.56 2.34 12.76
CA PHE A 642 30.56 2.03 13.78
C PHE A 642 30.02 1.14 14.92
N ASP A 643 28.70 1.05 15.08
CA ASP A 643 28.11 0.14 16.07
C ASP A 643 28.38 -1.32 15.69
N ARG A 644 29.03 -2.05 16.61
CA ARG A 644 29.37 -3.48 16.47
C ARG A 644 28.37 -4.40 17.16
N ASN A 645 27.52 -3.87 18.04
CA ASN A 645 26.64 -4.68 18.90
C ASN A 645 25.22 -4.74 18.32
N LYS A 646 25.06 -5.35 17.14
CA LYS A 646 23.82 -5.30 16.34
C LYS A 646 22.91 -6.52 16.52
N ASP A 647 23.38 -7.54 17.21
CA ASP A 647 22.73 -8.83 17.31
C ASP A 647 22.82 -9.42 18.73
N TYR A 648 22.00 -10.43 18.98
CA TYR A 648 21.99 -11.20 20.22
C TYR A 648 21.57 -12.65 19.96
N TYR A 649 21.76 -13.48 20.97
CA TYR A 649 21.29 -14.87 20.97
C TYR A 649 20.18 -15.04 22.00
N VAL A 650 19.06 -15.60 21.55
CA VAL A 650 17.96 -16.06 22.41
C VAL A 650 18.37 -17.39 23.04
N PRO A 651 18.37 -17.51 24.37
CA PRO A 651 18.72 -18.75 25.05
C PRO A 651 17.64 -19.82 24.86
N VAL A 652 18.05 -21.09 24.91
CA VAL A 652 17.15 -22.25 24.74
C VAL A 652 16.01 -22.26 25.77
N SER A 653 16.29 -21.86 27.00
CA SER A 653 15.30 -21.78 28.08
C SER A 653 14.15 -20.82 27.77
N GLU A 654 14.43 -19.71 27.07
CA GLU A 654 13.40 -18.75 26.66
C GLU A 654 12.55 -19.30 25.52
N VAL A 655 13.18 -19.97 24.55
CA VAL A 655 12.47 -20.66 23.47
C VAL A 655 11.55 -21.75 24.05
N GLU A 656 12.03 -22.57 24.96
CA GLU A 656 11.22 -23.61 25.61
C GLU A 656 10.05 -23.04 26.42
N ALA A 657 10.26 -21.91 27.11
CA ALA A 657 9.22 -21.22 27.86
C ALA A 657 8.11 -20.63 26.98
N ILE A 658 8.42 -20.28 25.72
CA ILE A 658 7.45 -19.76 24.75
C ILE A 658 6.72 -20.91 24.02
N GLU A 659 7.46 -21.91 23.54
CA GLU A 659 6.94 -22.98 22.70
C GLU A 659 6.10 -24.01 23.49
N THR A 660 6.51 -24.35 24.71
CA THR A 660 5.84 -25.39 25.51
C THR A 660 4.37 -25.05 25.79
N PRO A 661 4.03 -23.84 26.31
CA PRO A 661 2.63 -23.47 26.55
C PRO A 661 1.79 -23.42 25.27
N HIS A 662 2.40 -23.11 24.12
CA HIS A 662 1.69 -23.11 22.84
C HIS A 662 1.31 -24.52 22.42
N LEU A 663 2.27 -25.46 22.44
CA LEU A 663 2.03 -26.86 22.08
C LEU A 663 1.03 -27.52 23.04
N GLU A 664 1.13 -27.26 24.34
CA GLU A 664 0.18 -27.76 25.33
C GLU A 664 -1.26 -27.30 25.04
N ARG A 665 -1.45 -26.03 24.71
CA ARG A 665 -2.77 -25.51 24.29
C ARG A 665 -3.28 -26.20 23.03
N VAL A 666 -2.42 -26.39 22.02
CA VAL A 666 -2.81 -27.09 20.79
C VAL A 666 -3.22 -28.54 21.08
N TYR A 667 -2.49 -29.25 21.95
CA TYR A 667 -2.83 -30.62 22.33
C TYR A 667 -4.11 -30.71 23.16
N GLN A 668 -4.41 -29.70 23.97
CA GLN A 668 -5.67 -29.62 24.72
C GLN A 668 -6.87 -29.41 23.78
N ASP A 669 -6.77 -28.48 22.84
CA ASP A 669 -7.85 -28.19 21.89
C ASP A 669 -7.99 -29.28 20.80
N HIS A 670 -6.89 -29.93 20.45
CA HIS A 670 -6.81 -30.95 19.40
C HIS A 670 -5.97 -32.17 19.82
N PRO A 671 -6.53 -33.08 20.65
CA PRO A 671 -5.80 -34.22 21.22
C PRO A 671 -5.19 -35.19 20.18
N HIS A 672 -5.73 -35.23 18.96
CA HIS A 672 -5.23 -36.07 17.87
C HIS A 672 -3.85 -35.66 17.35
N PHE A 673 -3.34 -34.47 17.68
CA PHE A 673 -1.95 -34.09 17.39
C PHE A 673 -0.95 -34.58 18.45
N ASN A 674 -1.44 -35.04 19.61
CA ASN A 674 -0.60 -35.56 20.70
C ASN A 674 -0.25 -37.05 20.54
N SER A 675 -0.89 -37.76 19.61
CA SER A 675 -0.48 -39.13 19.27
C SER A 675 0.82 -39.09 18.47
N GLN A 676 1.93 -39.45 19.10
CA GLN A 676 3.19 -39.67 18.38
C GLN A 676 2.93 -40.65 17.23
N PRO A 677 3.44 -40.38 16.01
CA PRO A 677 3.41 -41.40 14.98
C PRO A 677 4.20 -42.61 15.49
N GLU A 678 3.53 -43.74 15.67
CA GLU A 678 4.22 -45.02 15.64
C GLU A 678 4.96 -45.06 14.31
N LEU A 679 6.28 -44.90 14.35
CA LEU A 679 7.17 -45.28 13.26
C LEU A 679 7.06 -46.80 13.09
N SER A 680 5.93 -47.26 12.56
CA SER A 680 5.76 -48.63 12.13
C SER A 680 6.66 -48.80 10.91
N GLY A 681 7.79 -49.47 11.12
CA GLY A 681 8.66 -49.89 10.05
C GLY A 681 7.91 -50.88 9.15
N SER A 682 7.29 -50.40 8.09
CA SER A 682 7.01 -51.25 6.93
C SER A 682 8.18 -51.14 5.97
N LYS A 683 9.10 -52.11 6.10
CA LYS A 683 9.83 -52.59 4.93
C LYS A 683 8.78 -52.98 3.89
N GLN A 684 8.59 -52.18 2.85
CA GLN A 684 8.08 -52.69 1.58
C GLN A 684 9.22 -52.71 0.57
N THR A 685 9.67 -53.94 0.37
CA THR A 685 10.51 -54.44 -0.70
C THR A 685 9.91 -54.19 -2.08
N VAL A 686 10.82 -53.84 -3.00
CA VAL A 686 10.75 -53.77 -4.49
C VAL A 686 9.99 -52.59 -5.08
#